data_AF-A0A2T3IIK1-F1
#
_entry.id   AF-A0A2T3IIK1-F1
#
_cell.length_a   1.000
_cell.length_b   1.000
_cell.length_c   1.000
_cell.angle_alpha   90.00
_cell.angle_beta   90.00
_cell.angle_gamma   90.00
#
_symmetry.space_group_name_H-M   'P 1'
#
loop_
_entity.id
_entity.type
_entity.pdbx_description
1 polymer ?
#
loop_
_entity_poly.entity_id
_entity_poly.type
_entity_poly.pdbx_seq_one_letter_code
_entity_poly.pdbx_strand_id
1 'polypeptide(L)'
;MSQQLGWNPITLAENKLIPLFSAATNYRFFKINEISEDKSASYRLAMANVIGTLRNQHCSLVYLISSEYGEISLYLGVVSHADSHDIYESGETIRSTFEGNFLGAKITPLMAEDQSIHRLLNSPNHIGYISGIPSFNENENAIADLDFQGIERIANSLVDEKWQLMIVAEAMEDTDILEWVNRIYDMSTELSSEIKHSIQNGTNVSHSETETKGNSNSDTKGTSITNSDGGDQGGSETKNQGTETKSNGKNWSKAKGTSDSKTIGMNDSKSDAKSNGSSESITQERVDKKAEDIQKHLIENLLPRFRLGLSKGMFKTAIYVSARNKAPFDRLTSSVLSIFQGNQSLMTPLQLHQLSTNEKRLCLKDFLLFRTYRLTENQQSVFSEPQASLYSMPLSHTQLLGATILNSEEISLVAGLPSKELPGFKIRKSVDFGLNIPISHSKTLELGNVIQNGRLLTNKALALPVGDLSKHIFIAGVTGSGKTTTCMKLLLESQLPFLVIEPAKTEYRALYPYCNDIEYYCIGNEKLTPFRLNPFQLSSCDSSLMGHIAVLKATLIASFPMEAAMPSIVEEAIIKAYQTRGWDIYSNENYLYDDPFANGSTAWPTFSDMIKQLDVIIKSKGMGKEFEEKYQGSLVARLTSLTLGIKGRMLNTRYSMDFDRLLDKKVVIELEELKDEQDKSFFMGLFISRLAECMKARHKKQSGFQHVTLIEEAHRLLSRTEVGDPESKKLGVTMFTDLLSEVRKYGEGLIIADQSPTKLVADVIKNTNTKIVHRLLDASDRNAIGDAMSLEDNQKEFLQHLQPGETIIYSGGWHAPIRNQVKSLINTNGADIPETMIRSRGYAQLWHQKEVVLPNTTTQCSLLSSPEILGSWLQKGMGLLNLYLRINNQLKDDELAEQTALMQARYQQQYHQVMEIYSWNENEVSILLANLFVDNVVFDLDFSDAADLFVNSFIALTVSNNSFVKSITEERKLRQLFKQKSLSSLTAI
;
A
#
# COMPACT_ATOMS: atom_id res chain seq x y z
N MET A 1 -47.85 23.86 -39.48
CA MET A 1 -46.97 22.97 -38.70
C MET A 1 -47.53 22.68 -37.29
N SER A 2 -47.93 23.70 -36.53
CA SER A 2 -48.53 23.62 -35.18
C SER A 2 -49.66 22.59 -35.02
N GLN A 3 -50.55 22.42 -36.01
CA GLN A 3 -51.61 21.40 -35.96
C GLN A 3 -51.09 19.95 -36.14
N GLN A 4 -49.90 19.76 -36.71
CA GLN A 4 -49.24 18.45 -36.82
C GLN A 4 -48.34 18.18 -35.60
N LEU A 5 -47.69 19.20 -35.07
CA LEU A 5 -46.91 19.15 -33.83
C LEU A 5 -47.85 19.21 -32.61
N GLY A 6 -48.57 18.11 -32.38
CA GLY A 6 -49.49 17.97 -31.25
C GLY A 6 -48.78 18.18 -29.92
N TRP A 7 -49.42 18.96 -29.02
CA TRP A 7 -48.91 19.25 -27.67
C TRP A 7 -48.99 18.07 -26.70
N ASN A 8 -49.55 16.94 -27.13
CA ASN A 8 -49.46 15.71 -26.36
C ASN A 8 -48.03 15.18 -26.50
N PRO A 9 -47.30 14.89 -25.40
CA PRO A 9 -46.09 14.08 -25.52
C PRO A 9 -46.47 12.81 -26.28
N ILE A 10 -45.63 12.35 -27.21
CA ILE A 10 -45.95 11.19 -28.05
C ILE A 10 -46.48 10.06 -27.16
N THR A 11 -47.78 9.77 -27.26
CA THR A 11 -48.46 8.77 -26.42
C THR A 11 -48.19 7.35 -26.94
N LEU A 12 -46.90 7.01 -26.98
CA LEU A 12 -46.42 5.63 -26.97
C LEU A 12 -46.91 4.87 -25.72
N ALA A 13 -47.22 5.58 -24.63
CA ALA A 13 -47.66 5.03 -23.35
C ALA A 13 -48.88 4.07 -23.43
N GLU A 14 -49.77 4.21 -24.42
CA GLU A 14 -50.90 3.28 -24.62
C GLU A 14 -50.62 2.19 -25.68
N ASN A 15 -49.53 2.32 -26.44
CA ASN A 15 -49.22 1.48 -27.59
C ASN A 15 -48.00 0.58 -27.33
N LYS A 16 -48.25 -0.73 -27.24
CA LYS A 16 -47.20 -1.76 -27.12
C LYS A 16 -46.30 -1.76 -28.35
N LEU A 17 -45.00 -1.51 -28.14
CA LEU A 17 -44.00 -1.60 -29.20
C LEU A 17 -43.64 -3.05 -29.52
N ILE A 18 -43.78 -3.43 -30.80
CA ILE A 18 -43.37 -4.75 -31.31
C ILE A 18 -42.00 -4.60 -31.98
N PRO A 19 -40.92 -5.20 -31.45
CA PRO A 19 -39.60 -5.15 -32.06
C PRO A 19 -39.53 -5.99 -33.33
N LEU A 20 -38.85 -5.46 -34.35
CA LEU A 20 -38.45 -6.21 -35.54
C LEU A 20 -37.03 -6.75 -35.37
N PHE A 21 -36.87 -8.07 -35.44
CA PHE A 21 -35.58 -8.75 -35.26
C PHE A 21 -34.82 -8.88 -36.60
N SER A 22 -33.50 -8.71 -36.56
CA SER A 22 -32.58 -8.91 -37.70
C SER A 22 -31.36 -9.75 -37.29
N ALA A 23 -30.36 -9.84 -38.17
CA ALA A 23 -29.34 -10.89 -38.22
C ALA A 23 -28.38 -10.99 -37.01
N ALA A 24 -27.50 -12.00 -37.06
CA ALA A 24 -26.56 -12.37 -36.00
C ALA A 24 -25.69 -11.20 -35.52
N THR A 25 -25.43 -11.18 -34.21
CA THR A 25 -24.60 -10.20 -33.52
C THR A 25 -23.27 -10.81 -33.08
N ASN A 26 -22.17 -10.09 -33.32
CA ASN A 26 -20.88 -10.39 -32.71
C ASN A 26 -20.62 -9.39 -31.58
N TYR A 27 -20.07 -9.84 -30.45
CA TYR A 27 -19.86 -8.98 -29.29
C TYR A 27 -18.67 -9.43 -28.42
N ARG A 28 -18.08 -8.46 -27.72
CA ARG A 28 -17.00 -8.68 -26.74
C ARG A 28 -17.32 -7.87 -25.48
N PHE A 29 -17.39 -8.53 -24.34
CA PHE A 29 -17.65 -7.89 -23.03
C PHE A 29 -16.43 -7.95 -22.13
N PHE A 30 -16.39 -6.99 -21.22
CA PHE A 30 -15.41 -6.85 -20.17
C PHE A 30 -16.15 -6.62 -18.85
N LYS A 31 -15.82 -7.38 -17.79
CA LYS A 31 -16.33 -7.13 -16.44
C LYS A 31 -15.41 -6.13 -15.73
N ILE A 32 -16.00 -5.08 -15.16
CA ILE A 32 -15.32 -4.09 -14.32
C ILE A 32 -15.42 -4.59 -12.88
N ASN A 33 -14.28 -4.96 -12.27
CA ASN A 33 -14.27 -5.61 -10.95
C ASN A 33 -13.92 -4.66 -9.80
N GLU A 34 -13.11 -3.63 -10.08
CA GLU A 34 -12.56 -2.71 -9.09
C GLU A 34 -12.18 -1.40 -9.78
N ILE A 35 -12.43 -0.25 -9.14
CA ILE A 35 -11.96 1.07 -9.56
C ILE A 35 -11.28 1.82 -8.41
N SER A 36 -10.51 2.86 -8.72
CA SER A 36 -9.96 3.80 -7.74
C SER A 36 -11.01 4.80 -7.27
N GLU A 37 -11.05 5.12 -5.98
CA GLU A 37 -11.95 6.11 -5.36
C GLU A 37 -11.73 7.52 -5.94
N ASP A 38 -12.80 8.15 -6.42
CA ASP A 38 -12.87 9.53 -6.92
C ASP A 38 -14.31 10.08 -6.77
N LYS A 39 -14.51 11.36 -7.05
CA LYS A 39 -15.81 12.03 -7.00
C LYS A 39 -16.72 11.61 -8.17
N SER A 40 -18.03 11.57 -7.93
CA SER A 40 -19.04 11.22 -8.96
C SER A 40 -18.91 12.06 -10.25
N ALA A 41 -18.54 13.34 -10.14
CA ALA A 41 -18.32 14.22 -11.28
C ALA A 41 -17.10 13.79 -12.13
N SER A 42 -16.00 13.37 -11.49
CA SER A 42 -14.81 12.84 -12.16
C SER A 42 -15.15 11.58 -12.95
N TYR A 43 -15.90 10.64 -12.34
CA TYR A 43 -16.35 9.41 -13.01
C TYR A 43 -17.24 9.69 -14.22
N ARG A 44 -18.13 10.69 -14.16
CA ARG A 44 -18.94 11.07 -15.33
C ARG A 44 -18.08 11.62 -16.46
N LEU A 45 -17.15 12.54 -16.16
CA LEU A 45 -16.23 13.08 -17.16
C LEU A 45 -15.35 11.98 -17.79
N ALA A 46 -14.82 11.08 -16.96
CA ALA A 46 -14.08 9.90 -17.40
C ALA A 46 -14.93 8.99 -18.31
N MET A 47 -16.18 8.71 -17.95
CA MET A 47 -17.08 7.89 -18.76
C MET A 47 -17.50 8.59 -20.07
N ALA A 48 -17.76 9.90 -20.03
CA ALA A 48 -18.05 10.71 -21.22
C ALA A 48 -16.87 10.68 -22.22
N ASN A 49 -15.62 10.75 -21.73
CA ASN A 49 -14.42 10.56 -22.56
C ASN A 49 -14.36 9.16 -23.18
N VAL A 50 -14.64 8.11 -22.40
CA VAL A 50 -14.68 6.71 -22.91
C VAL A 50 -15.71 6.59 -24.04
N ILE A 51 -16.93 7.07 -23.83
CA ILE A 51 -18.01 7.07 -24.83
C ILE A 51 -17.60 7.91 -26.06
N GLY A 52 -16.94 9.06 -25.87
CA GLY A 52 -16.43 9.91 -26.94
C GLY A 52 -15.48 9.22 -27.93
N THR A 53 -14.73 8.20 -27.49
CA THR A 53 -13.81 7.43 -28.36
C THR A 53 -14.50 6.47 -29.34
N LEU A 54 -15.82 6.34 -29.27
CA LEU A 54 -16.63 5.62 -30.26
C LEU A 54 -16.79 6.37 -31.58
N ARG A 55 -16.50 7.68 -31.63
CA ARG A 55 -16.47 8.42 -32.91
C ARG A 55 -15.44 7.75 -33.81
N ASN A 56 -15.85 7.39 -35.03
CA ASN A 56 -15.09 6.57 -36.00
C ASN A 56 -14.98 5.06 -35.69
N GLN A 57 -15.68 4.52 -34.67
CA GLN A 57 -15.83 3.07 -34.51
C GLN A 57 -17.20 2.62 -35.02
N HIS A 58 -17.22 1.77 -36.04
CA HIS A 58 -18.43 1.19 -36.61
C HIS A 58 -19.01 0.04 -35.74
N CYS A 59 -19.13 0.28 -34.44
CA CYS A 59 -19.67 -0.62 -33.43
C CYS A 59 -20.52 0.13 -32.40
N SER A 60 -21.48 -0.57 -31.78
CA SER A 60 -22.23 -0.05 -30.64
C SER A 60 -21.52 -0.40 -29.34
N LEU A 61 -21.41 0.57 -28.43
CA LEU A 61 -21.08 0.33 -27.03
C LEU A 61 -22.29 -0.24 -26.31
N VAL A 62 -22.07 -1.25 -25.45
CA VAL A 62 -23.06 -1.73 -24.49
C VAL A 62 -22.51 -1.60 -23.08
N TYR A 63 -23.15 -0.78 -22.26
CA TYR A 63 -22.96 -0.73 -20.82
C TYR A 63 -24.08 -1.52 -20.13
N LEU A 64 -23.74 -2.37 -19.17
CA LEU A 64 -24.69 -3.29 -18.56
C LEU A 64 -24.43 -3.43 -17.06
N ILE A 65 -25.46 -3.13 -16.28
CA ILE A 65 -25.54 -3.36 -14.84
C ILE A 65 -26.44 -4.56 -14.60
N SER A 66 -26.04 -5.46 -13.72
CA SER A 66 -26.85 -6.60 -13.29
C SER A 66 -26.77 -6.78 -11.78
N SER A 67 -27.92 -6.99 -11.14
CA SER A 67 -28.05 -7.46 -9.77
C SER A 67 -28.44 -8.94 -9.75
N GLU A 68 -27.65 -9.77 -9.07
CA GLU A 68 -28.05 -11.13 -8.71
C GLU A 68 -28.00 -11.30 -7.19
N TYR A 69 -29.18 -11.28 -6.54
CA TYR A 69 -29.32 -11.40 -5.08
C TYR A 69 -28.50 -10.35 -4.31
N GLY A 70 -28.58 -9.09 -4.74
CA GLY A 70 -27.86 -7.97 -4.13
C GLY A 70 -26.42 -7.78 -4.60
N GLU A 71 -25.78 -8.78 -5.22
CA GLU A 71 -24.47 -8.59 -5.86
C GLU A 71 -24.61 -7.85 -7.19
N ILE A 72 -24.04 -6.65 -7.25
CA ILE A 72 -23.96 -5.79 -8.42
C ILE A 72 -22.72 -6.16 -9.25
N SER A 73 -22.92 -6.44 -10.53
CA SER A 73 -21.85 -6.60 -11.52
C SER A 73 -22.00 -5.59 -12.65
N LEU A 74 -20.89 -4.95 -13.01
CA LEU A 74 -20.79 -3.96 -14.08
C LEU A 74 -20.00 -4.51 -15.27
N TYR A 75 -20.56 -4.32 -16.47
CA TYR A 75 -20.00 -4.80 -17.72
C TYR A 75 -19.97 -3.68 -18.76
N LEU A 76 -18.90 -3.66 -19.55
CA LEU A 76 -18.70 -2.79 -20.69
C LEU A 76 -18.39 -3.66 -21.90
N GLY A 77 -18.97 -3.40 -23.06
CA GLY A 77 -18.75 -4.23 -24.24
C GLY A 77 -18.94 -3.48 -25.55
N VAL A 78 -18.45 -4.10 -26.62
CA VAL A 78 -18.66 -3.67 -28.01
C VAL A 78 -19.52 -4.71 -28.73
N VAL A 79 -20.36 -4.24 -29.66
CA VAL A 79 -21.22 -5.07 -30.50
C VAL A 79 -21.14 -4.58 -31.94
N SER A 80 -21.05 -5.51 -32.89
CA SER A 80 -21.15 -5.22 -34.33
C SER A 80 -22.11 -6.17 -35.03
N HIS A 81 -22.55 -5.76 -36.23
CA HIS A 81 -23.19 -6.67 -37.18
C HIS A 81 -22.16 -7.69 -37.68
N ALA A 82 -22.57 -8.97 -37.79
CA ALA A 82 -21.65 -10.10 -37.94
C ALA A 82 -20.63 -10.02 -39.09
N ASP A 83 -20.92 -9.29 -40.16
CA ASP A 83 -20.11 -9.26 -41.39
C ASP A 83 -19.16 -8.05 -41.51
N SER A 84 -19.09 -7.13 -40.53
CA SER A 84 -18.55 -5.79 -40.80
C SER A 84 -17.17 -5.43 -40.23
N HIS A 85 -16.82 -5.77 -38.98
CA HIS A 85 -15.63 -5.21 -38.30
C HIS A 85 -14.94 -6.16 -37.31
N ASP A 86 -13.64 -5.94 -37.08
CA ASP A 86 -12.87 -6.63 -36.04
C ASP A 86 -13.28 -6.17 -34.63
N ILE A 87 -14.19 -6.93 -34.03
CA ILE A 87 -14.70 -6.70 -32.68
C ILE A 87 -13.61 -6.81 -31.58
N TYR A 88 -12.48 -7.45 -31.88
CA TYR A 88 -11.35 -7.55 -30.96
C TYR A 88 -10.65 -6.20 -30.83
N GLU A 89 -10.32 -5.55 -31.95
CA GLU A 89 -9.62 -4.25 -31.97
C GLU A 89 -10.47 -3.14 -31.33
N SER A 90 -11.77 -3.04 -31.68
CA SER A 90 -12.70 -2.10 -31.02
C SER A 90 -12.79 -2.37 -29.51
N GLY A 91 -12.85 -3.65 -29.11
CA GLY A 91 -12.94 -4.04 -27.71
C GLY A 91 -11.69 -3.67 -26.90
N GLU A 92 -10.49 -3.97 -27.40
CA GLU A 92 -9.24 -3.60 -26.73
C GLU A 92 -9.01 -2.08 -26.74
N THR A 93 -9.50 -1.36 -27.77
CA THR A 93 -9.48 0.11 -27.79
C THR A 93 -10.33 0.69 -26.67
N ILE A 94 -11.58 0.24 -26.50
CA ILE A 94 -12.44 0.70 -25.39
C ILE A 94 -11.85 0.31 -24.03
N ARG A 95 -11.31 -0.91 -23.90
CA ARG A 95 -10.62 -1.36 -22.70
C ARG A 95 -9.46 -0.42 -22.34
N SER A 96 -8.58 -0.11 -23.30
CA SER A 96 -7.43 0.76 -23.09
C SER A 96 -7.85 2.19 -22.73
N THR A 97 -8.87 2.74 -23.40
CA THR A 97 -9.44 4.05 -23.07
C THR A 97 -10.03 4.09 -21.67
N PHE A 98 -10.75 3.04 -21.25
CA PHE A 98 -11.30 2.95 -19.90
C PHE A 98 -10.20 2.84 -18.85
N GLU A 99 -9.19 1.97 -19.03
CA GLU A 99 -8.04 1.88 -18.12
C GLU A 99 -7.21 3.17 -18.05
N GLY A 100 -7.23 3.99 -19.12
CA GLY A 100 -6.59 5.30 -19.17
C GLY A 100 -7.36 6.42 -18.45
N ASN A 101 -8.70 6.40 -18.49
CA ASN A 101 -9.53 7.38 -17.78
C ASN A 101 -9.79 6.99 -16.32
N PHE A 102 -9.99 5.70 -16.04
CA PHE A 102 -10.17 5.14 -14.70
C PHE A 102 -8.86 4.50 -14.23
N LEU A 103 -7.89 5.34 -13.86
CA LEU A 103 -6.53 4.92 -13.49
C LEU A 103 -6.54 3.84 -12.40
N GLY A 104 -6.04 2.66 -12.76
CA GLY A 104 -5.95 1.51 -11.85
C GLY A 104 -7.21 0.65 -11.75
N ALA A 105 -8.19 0.83 -12.63
CA ALA A 105 -9.33 -0.07 -12.77
C ALA A 105 -8.87 -1.51 -13.10
N LYS A 106 -9.54 -2.51 -12.53
CA LYS A 106 -9.30 -3.93 -12.84
C LYS A 106 -10.41 -4.47 -13.74
N ILE A 107 -10.08 -4.61 -15.02
CA ILE A 107 -11.00 -5.07 -16.06
C ILE A 107 -10.60 -6.49 -16.50
N THR A 108 -11.55 -7.41 -16.47
CA THR A 108 -11.37 -8.79 -16.98
C THR A 108 -12.14 -8.98 -18.28
N PRO A 109 -11.48 -9.38 -19.38
CA PRO A 109 -12.17 -9.70 -20.62
C PRO A 109 -12.98 -10.97 -20.44
N LEU A 110 -14.22 -10.97 -20.93
CA LEU A 110 -15.06 -12.16 -20.99
C LEU A 110 -14.93 -12.78 -22.38
N MET A 111 -14.49 -14.04 -22.41
CA MET A 111 -14.40 -14.78 -23.67
C MET A 111 -15.81 -15.03 -24.23
N ALA A 112 -15.94 -15.20 -25.54
CA ALA A 112 -17.22 -15.48 -26.20
C ALA A 112 -17.89 -16.81 -25.75
N GLU A 113 -17.15 -17.64 -25.01
CA GLU A 113 -17.60 -18.91 -24.43
C GLU A 113 -18.02 -18.79 -22.95
N ASP A 114 -17.84 -17.62 -22.32
CA ASP A 114 -18.12 -17.42 -20.90
C ASP A 114 -19.63 -17.53 -20.63
N GLN A 115 -20.01 -18.62 -19.97
CA GLN A 115 -21.40 -18.93 -19.71
C GLN A 115 -22.09 -17.91 -18.78
N SER A 116 -21.34 -17.07 -18.03
CA SER A 116 -21.92 -16.06 -17.15
C SER A 116 -22.67 -14.99 -17.95
N ILE A 117 -21.99 -14.32 -18.90
CA ILE A 117 -22.60 -13.27 -19.72
C ILE A 117 -23.68 -13.83 -20.65
N HIS A 118 -23.51 -15.06 -21.17
CA HIS A 118 -24.56 -15.74 -21.93
C HIS A 118 -25.82 -16.00 -21.12
N ARG A 119 -25.72 -16.51 -19.88
CA ARG A 119 -26.90 -16.73 -19.01
C ARG A 119 -27.60 -15.42 -18.67
N LEU A 120 -26.81 -14.38 -18.42
CA LEU A 120 -27.27 -13.04 -18.04
C LEU A 120 -28.05 -12.38 -19.19
N LEU A 121 -27.54 -12.43 -20.42
CA LEU A 121 -28.18 -11.84 -21.62
C LEU A 121 -29.37 -12.66 -22.15
N ASN A 122 -29.36 -14.00 -21.99
CA ASN A 122 -30.44 -14.90 -22.45
C ASN A 122 -31.53 -15.15 -21.37
N SER A 123 -31.56 -14.37 -20.29
CA SER A 123 -32.56 -14.54 -19.22
C SER A 123 -33.94 -13.99 -19.63
N PRO A 124 -35.03 -14.80 -19.61
CA PRO A 124 -36.34 -14.39 -20.12
C PRO A 124 -37.11 -13.52 -19.12
N ASN A 125 -37.08 -12.20 -19.35
CA ASN A 125 -37.49 -11.17 -18.39
C ASN A 125 -38.66 -10.31 -18.89
N HIS A 126 -39.21 -9.49 -18.00
CA HIS A 126 -39.96 -8.29 -18.40
C HIS A 126 -38.95 -7.25 -18.86
N ILE A 127 -39.12 -6.70 -20.06
CA ILE A 127 -38.20 -5.71 -20.65
C ILE A 127 -38.99 -4.45 -21.03
N GLY A 128 -38.41 -3.29 -20.72
CA GLY A 128 -38.93 -1.98 -21.06
C GLY A 128 -37.84 -1.15 -21.71
N TYR A 129 -38.24 -0.39 -22.73
CA TYR A 129 -37.40 0.59 -23.40
C TYR A 129 -37.69 1.97 -22.79
N ILE A 130 -36.65 2.70 -22.40
CA ILE A 130 -36.76 4.07 -21.90
C ILE A 130 -36.26 5.02 -22.99
N SER A 131 -37.13 5.95 -23.40
CA SER A 131 -36.79 7.04 -24.33
C SER A 131 -36.79 8.39 -23.60
N GLY A 132 -36.30 9.43 -24.25
CA GLY A 132 -36.25 10.79 -23.71
C GLY A 132 -34.86 11.15 -23.21
N ILE A 133 -34.71 12.39 -22.75
CA ILE A 133 -33.41 12.98 -22.42
C ILE A 133 -33.25 13.02 -20.90
N PRO A 134 -32.20 12.42 -20.33
CA PRO A 134 -31.91 12.52 -18.91
C PRO A 134 -31.43 13.93 -18.58
N SER A 135 -31.75 14.43 -17.39
CA SER A 135 -31.42 15.80 -16.97
C SER A 135 -30.67 15.84 -15.65
N PHE A 136 -29.77 16.82 -15.54
CA PHE A 136 -29.01 17.07 -14.32
C PHE A 136 -29.87 17.84 -13.30
N ASN A 137 -29.60 17.62 -12.01
CA ASN A 137 -30.14 18.47 -10.95
C ASN A 137 -29.35 19.78 -10.86
N GLU A 138 -29.95 20.89 -11.28
CA GLU A 138 -29.42 22.24 -11.08
C GLU A 138 -29.54 22.63 -9.61
N ASN A 139 -28.41 22.67 -8.90
CA ASN A 139 -28.28 23.27 -7.57
C ASN A 139 -26.95 24.03 -7.51
N GLU A 140 -26.98 25.36 -7.69
CA GLU A 140 -25.79 26.22 -7.73
C GLU A 140 -24.99 26.30 -6.41
N ASN A 141 -25.47 25.70 -5.31
CA ASN A 141 -24.87 25.83 -3.97
C ASN A 141 -24.87 24.54 -3.13
N ALA A 142 -25.05 23.35 -3.73
CA ALA A 142 -25.04 22.08 -2.98
C ALA A 142 -23.65 21.43 -2.96
N ILE A 143 -23.20 21.07 -1.75
CA ILE A 143 -21.98 20.33 -1.39
C ILE A 143 -21.52 19.36 -2.51
N ALA A 144 -20.37 19.65 -3.13
CA ALA A 144 -19.83 18.94 -4.30
C ALA A 144 -19.54 17.44 -4.11
N ASP A 145 -19.67 16.92 -2.89
CA ASP A 145 -19.41 15.53 -2.51
C ASP A 145 -20.69 14.67 -2.37
N LEU A 146 -21.89 15.27 -2.49
CA LEU A 146 -23.16 14.56 -2.43
C LEU A 146 -23.93 14.64 -3.75
N ASP A 147 -23.55 13.79 -4.69
CA ASP A 147 -24.35 13.57 -5.88
C ASP A 147 -25.65 12.79 -5.55
N PHE A 148 -26.75 13.19 -6.18
CA PHE A 148 -28.05 12.57 -6.00
C PHE A 148 -28.47 11.67 -7.17
N GLN A 149 -27.67 11.58 -8.24
CA GLN A 149 -28.00 10.86 -9.48
C GLN A 149 -27.08 9.66 -9.75
N GLY A 150 -26.72 8.90 -8.70
CA GLY A 150 -25.84 7.73 -8.78
C GLY A 150 -26.56 6.37 -8.76
N ILE A 151 -25.95 5.38 -9.44
CA ILE A 151 -26.44 4.00 -9.57
C ILE A 151 -26.59 3.28 -8.23
N GLU A 152 -25.78 3.65 -7.23
CA GLU A 152 -25.88 3.10 -5.87
C GLU A 152 -27.28 3.30 -5.27
N ARG A 153 -28.05 4.30 -5.73
CA ARG A 153 -29.45 4.50 -5.31
C ARG A 153 -30.41 3.46 -5.90
N ILE A 154 -30.16 3.01 -7.14
CA ILE A 154 -30.91 1.91 -7.77
C ILE A 154 -30.60 0.60 -7.05
N ALA A 155 -29.31 0.33 -6.78
CA ALA A 155 -28.90 -0.86 -6.03
C ALA A 155 -29.53 -0.91 -4.63
N ASN A 156 -29.48 0.20 -3.89
CA ASN A 156 -30.05 0.30 -2.54
C ASN A 156 -31.59 0.30 -2.51
N SER A 157 -32.29 0.62 -3.61
CA SER A 157 -33.77 0.53 -3.68
C SER A 157 -34.29 -0.86 -4.07
N LEU A 158 -33.40 -1.75 -4.53
CA LEU A 158 -33.72 -3.07 -5.11
C LEU A 158 -32.82 -4.19 -4.54
N VAL A 159 -32.50 -4.10 -3.25
CA VAL A 159 -31.72 -5.12 -2.52
C VAL A 159 -32.39 -6.48 -2.64
N ASP A 160 -31.58 -7.53 -2.82
CA ASP A 160 -31.99 -8.93 -3.07
C ASP A 160 -32.79 -9.21 -4.36
N GLU A 161 -33.09 -8.19 -5.18
CA GLU A 161 -33.89 -8.36 -6.40
C GLU A 161 -33.02 -8.63 -7.63
N LYS A 162 -33.53 -9.48 -8.55
CA LYS A 162 -32.88 -9.75 -9.85
C LYS A 162 -33.36 -8.79 -10.92
N TRP A 163 -32.50 -7.85 -11.27
CA TRP A 163 -32.76 -6.75 -12.19
C TRP A 163 -31.50 -6.39 -12.99
N GLN A 164 -31.71 -5.76 -14.15
CA GLN A 164 -30.67 -5.39 -15.11
C GLN A 164 -31.00 -4.03 -15.75
N LEU A 165 -29.98 -3.20 -15.95
CA LEU A 165 -30.04 -1.95 -16.70
C LEU A 165 -29.00 -2.04 -17.83
N MET A 166 -29.44 -1.95 -19.08
CA MET A 166 -28.58 -2.02 -20.26
C MET A 166 -28.70 -0.73 -21.07
N ILE A 167 -27.57 -0.17 -21.49
CA ILE A 167 -27.51 1.03 -22.33
C ILE A 167 -26.72 0.66 -23.58
N VAL A 168 -27.29 0.90 -24.75
CA VAL A 168 -26.67 0.67 -26.05
C VAL A 168 -26.49 2.01 -26.74
N ALA A 169 -25.26 2.37 -27.11
CA ALA A 169 -24.92 3.64 -27.74
C ALA A 169 -24.08 3.43 -29.02
N GLU A 170 -24.42 4.13 -30.09
CA GLU A 170 -23.68 4.11 -31.37
C GLU A 170 -23.47 5.54 -31.84
N ALA A 171 -22.24 5.86 -32.25
CA ALA A 171 -21.89 7.20 -32.73
C ALA A 171 -22.73 7.58 -33.95
N MET A 172 -23.09 8.87 -34.03
CA MET A 172 -23.60 9.49 -35.25
C MET A 172 -22.44 10.09 -36.04
N GLU A 173 -22.53 10.03 -37.37
CA GLU A 173 -21.60 10.74 -38.24
C GLU A 173 -21.82 12.26 -38.16
N ASP A 174 -20.75 13.05 -38.30
CA ASP A 174 -20.84 14.51 -38.21
C ASP A 174 -21.79 15.11 -39.26
N THR A 175 -21.95 14.45 -40.41
CA THR A 175 -22.95 14.78 -41.45
C THR A 175 -24.38 14.69 -40.93
N ASP A 176 -24.69 13.63 -40.19
CA ASP A 176 -26.03 13.39 -39.65
C ASP A 176 -26.33 14.43 -38.57
N ILE A 177 -25.35 14.74 -37.71
CA ILE A 177 -25.48 15.75 -36.66
C ILE A 177 -25.76 17.13 -37.27
N LEU A 178 -25.08 17.49 -38.37
CA LEU A 178 -25.33 18.72 -39.12
C LEU A 178 -26.72 18.74 -39.77
N GLU A 179 -27.19 17.60 -40.30
CA GLU A 179 -28.55 17.49 -40.83
C GLU A 179 -29.60 17.75 -39.74
N TRP A 180 -29.41 17.18 -38.54
CA TRP A 180 -30.24 17.45 -37.37
C TRP A 180 -30.24 18.93 -36.95
N VAL A 181 -29.08 19.59 -36.99
CA VAL A 181 -28.99 21.05 -36.75
C VAL A 181 -29.78 21.85 -37.79
N ASN A 182 -29.70 21.49 -39.07
CA ASN A 182 -30.47 22.16 -40.13
C ASN A 182 -31.98 21.96 -39.96
N ARG A 183 -32.43 20.72 -39.71
CA ARG A 183 -33.84 20.39 -39.41
C ARG A 183 -34.40 21.22 -38.26
N ILE A 184 -33.61 21.45 -37.20
CA ILE A 184 -34.01 22.30 -36.07
C ILE A 184 -34.20 23.77 -36.50
N TYR A 185 -33.33 24.31 -37.36
CA TYR A 185 -33.53 25.66 -37.92
C TYR A 185 -34.76 25.75 -38.83
N ASP A 186 -34.97 24.77 -39.71
CA ASP A 186 -36.10 24.76 -40.64
C ASP A 186 -37.43 24.69 -39.87
N MET A 187 -37.55 23.75 -38.91
CA MET A 187 -38.71 23.66 -38.01
C MET A 187 -38.94 24.94 -37.21
N SER A 188 -37.89 25.55 -36.68
CA SER A 188 -37.99 26.83 -35.96
C SER A 188 -38.44 27.97 -36.87
N THR A 189 -38.00 27.97 -38.13
CA THR A 189 -38.35 28.99 -39.13
C THR A 189 -39.81 28.84 -39.57
N GLU A 190 -40.27 27.62 -39.84
CA GLU A 190 -41.68 27.34 -40.14
C GLU A 190 -42.59 27.74 -38.96
N LEU A 191 -42.24 27.35 -37.73
CA LEU A 191 -42.98 27.76 -36.54
C LEU A 191 -42.98 29.27 -36.34
N SER A 192 -41.89 29.98 -36.66
CA SER A 192 -41.83 31.44 -36.53
C SER A 192 -42.94 32.16 -37.32
N SER A 193 -43.34 31.59 -38.46
CA SER A 193 -44.42 32.12 -39.29
C SER A 193 -45.82 31.93 -38.69
N GLU A 194 -46.00 30.96 -37.78
CA GLU A 194 -47.29 30.62 -37.16
C GLU A 194 -47.49 31.24 -35.76
N ILE A 195 -46.43 31.76 -35.13
CA ILE A 195 -46.49 32.26 -33.74
C ILE A 195 -47.27 33.58 -33.63
N LYS A 196 -47.18 34.48 -34.61
CA LYS A 196 -47.84 35.80 -34.57
C LYS A 196 -48.60 36.08 -35.86
N HIS A 197 -49.91 36.29 -35.74
CA HIS A 197 -50.75 36.75 -36.83
C HIS A 197 -51.60 37.95 -36.41
N SER A 198 -51.57 39.02 -37.22
CA SER A 198 -52.49 40.13 -37.13
C SER A 198 -53.75 39.83 -37.97
N ILE A 199 -54.88 39.65 -37.30
CA ILE A 199 -56.18 39.58 -37.98
C ILE A 199 -56.73 41.00 -38.06
N GLN A 200 -56.81 41.53 -39.28
CA GLN A 200 -57.37 42.85 -39.54
C GLN A 200 -58.76 42.70 -40.17
N ASN A 201 -59.81 42.95 -39.38
CA ASN A 201 -61.17 43.04 -39.90
C ASN A 201 -61.49 44.51 -40.21
N GLY A 202 -61.88 44.77 -41.45
CA GLY A 202 -62.34 46.07 -41.92
C GLY A 202 -63.64 45.94 -42.70
N THR A 203 -64.67 46.68 -42.27
CA THR A 203 -65.96 46.78 -42.98
C THR A 203 -66.02 48.11 -43.73
N ASN A 204 -65.83 48.07 -45.05
CA ASN A 204 -65.99 49.25 -45.90
C ASN A 204 -67.36 49.20 -46.59
N VAL A 205 -68.22 50.17 -46.28
CA VAL A 205 -69.43 50.46 -47.06
C VAL A 205 -69.17 51.77 -47.81
N SER A 206 -69.13 51.69 -49.13
CA SER A 206 -69.03 52.85 -50.03
C SER A 206 -70.14 52.78 -51.08
N HIS A 207 -70.61 53.95 -51.51
CA HIS A 207 -71.59 54.07 -52.58
C HIS A 207 -71.07 55.11 -53.58
N SER A 208 -70.92 54.69 -54.84
CA SER A 208 -70.31 55.51 -55.90
C SER A 208 -70.86 55.10 -57.26
N GLU A 209 -71.46 56.05 -57.98
CA GLU A 209 -71.78 55.92 -59.40
C GLU A 209 -70.79 56.74 -60.23
N THR A 210 -70.16 56.11 -61.23
CA THR A 210 -69.24 56.75 -62.17
C THR A 210 -69.16 55.98 -63.48
N GLU A 211 -69.12 56.69 -64.61
CA GLU A 211 -68.87 56.14 -65.96
C GLU A 211 -67.90 57.08 -66.71
N THR A 212 -66.74 56.60 -67.21
CA THR A 212 -65.80 57.42 -68.03
C THR A 212 -64.70 56.61 -68.76
N LYS A 213 -64.10 57.20 -69.81
CA LYS A 213 -62.86 56.79 -70.52
C LYS A 213 -62.09 58.06 -70.98
N GLY A 214 -60.75 58.18 -70.84
CA GLY A 214 -59.97 59.35 -71.33
C GLY A 214 -58.58 59.53 -70.68
N ASN A 215 -57.66 60.38 -71.21
CA ASN A 215 -56.21 60.02 -71.28
C ASN A 215 -55.04 61.05 -70.96
N SER A 216 -54.19 60.86 -69.91
CA SER A 216 -52.88 61.56 -69.61
C SER A 216 -51.94 60.87 -68.52
N ASN A 217 -50.90 61.52 -67.95
CA ASN A 217 -49.65 60.94 -67.33
C ASN A 217 -49.10 61.71 -66.06
N SER A 218 -48.26 61.11 -65.17
CA SER A 218 -47.75 61.77 -63.93
C SER A 218 -46.26 61.53 -63.55
N ASP A 219 -45.68 62.45 -62.75
CA ASP A 219 -44.32 62.42 -62.18
C ASP A 219 -44.44 62.85 -60.69
N THR A 220 -43.90 62.09 -59.72
CA THR A 220 -44.25 62.27 -58.28
C THR A 220 -43.03 62.28 -57.35
N LYS A 221 -42.86 63.35 -56.55
CA LYS A 221 -41.95 63.38 -55.40
C LYS A 221 -42.72 63.38 -54.09
N GLY A 222 -42.51 62.35 -53.25
CA GLY A 222 -43.09 62.26 -51.91
C GLY A 222 -42.11 62.65 -50.81
N THR A 223 -42.57 63.42 -49.82
CA THR A 223 -41.89 63.53 -48.52
C THR A 223 -42.88 63.27 -47.39
N SER A 224 -42.65 62.21 -46.62
CA SER A 224 -43.45 61.89 -45.42
C SER A 224 -42.95 62.66 -44.19
N ILE A 225 -43.87 63.08 -43.32
CA ILE A 225 -43.57 63.58 -41.97
C ILE A 225 -44.57 62.90 -41.04
N THR A 226 -44.13 61.88 -40.32
CA THR A 226 -44.98 61.19 -39.34
C THR A 226 -44.95 61.96 -38.03
N ASN A 227 -46.12 62.21 -37.43
CA ASN A 227 -46.24 62.89 -36.13
C ASN A 227 -47.23 62.10 -35.27
N SER A 228 -46.74 61.11 -34.53
CA SER A 228 -47.55 60.27 -33.64
C SER A 228 -47.68 60.94 -32.26
N ASP A 229 -48.90 61.10 -31.78
CA ASP A 229 -49.19 61.34 -30.36
C ASP A 229 -49.84 60.07 -29.80
N GLY A 230 -49.33 59.59 -28.67
CA GLY A 230 -49.70 58.33 -28.06
C GLY A 230 -49.52 58.43 -26.55
N GLY A 231 -50.64 58.30 -25.82
CA GLY A 231 -50.62 58.23 -24.36
C GLY A 231 -50.54 56.77 -23.92
N ASP A 232 -49.41 56.38 -23.34
CA ASP A 232 -49.28 55.10 -22.63
C ASP A 232 -49.50 55.33 -21.12
N GLN A 233 -50.12 54.35 -20.45
CA GLN A 233 -50.51 54.46 -19.03
C GLN A 233 -50.01 53.28 -18.20
N GLY A 234 -48.71 53.00 -18.31
CA GLY A 234 -48.01 52.06 -17.43
C GLY A 234 -47.65 52.68 -16.09
N GLY A 235 -48.31 52.25 -15.01
CA GLY A 235 -47.95 52.62 -13.64
C GLY A 235 -47.05 51.57 -12.99
N SER A 236 -45.79 51.91 -12.69
CA SER A 236 -44.93 51.10 -11.81
C SER A 236 -45.00 51.61 -10.37
N GLU A 237 -45.53 50.82 -9.45
CA GLU A 237 -45.48 51.12 -8.01
C GLU A 237 -44.33 50.33 -7.36
N THR A 238 -43.27 51.03 -6.95
CA THR A 238 -42.13 50.44 -6.25
C THR A 238 -42.08 50.98 -4.83
N LYS A 239 -42.39 50.13 -3.83
CA LYS A 239 -42.31 50.49 -2.41
C LYS A 239 -40.94 50.14 -1.84
N ASN A 240 -40.17 51.16 -1.51
CA ASN A 240 -39.08 51.08 -0.55
C ASN A 240 -39.31 52.13 0.55
N GLN A 241 -38.93 51.82 1.80
CA GLN A 241 -39.18 52.70 2.94
C GLN A 241 -38.45 54.05 2.77
N GLY A 242 -39.20 55.14 2.55
CA GLY A 242 -38.69 56.51 2.62
C GLY A 242 -39.27 57.48 1.60
N THR A 243 -39.57 57.04 0.37
CA THR A 243 -39.97 57.95 -0.72
C THR A 243 -40.81 57.27 -1.79
N GLU A 244 -42.03 57.79 -2.04
CA GLU A 244 -42.79 57.45 -3.25
C GLU A 244 -42.26 58.27 -4.43
N THR A 245 -41.86 57.59 -5.51
CA THR A 245 -41.47 58.26 -6.77
C THR A 245 -42.36 57.78 -7.90
N LYS A 246 -43.22 58.67 -8.43
CA LYS A 246 -44.03 58.41 -9.63
C LYS A 246 -43.45 59.18 -10.81
N SER A 247 -42.89 58.48 -11.80
CA SER A 247 -42.37 59.08 -13.03
C SER A 247 -43.32 58.82 -14.21
N ASN A 248 -44.03 59.86 -14.66
CA ASN A 248 -44.70 59.85 -15.97
C ASN A 248 -43.80 60.54 -17.00
N GLY A 249 -43.32 59.80 -18.00
CA GLY A 249 -42.57 60.34 -19.14
C GLY A 249 -43.37 60.22 -20.43
N LYS A 250 -43.43 61.31 -21.21
CA LYS A 250 -43.90 61.28 -22.61
C LYS A 250 -42.72 61.60 -23.52
N ASN A 251 -42.41 60.71 -24.47
CA ASN A 251 -41.39 60.93 -25.50
C ASN A 251 -42.05 61.10 -26.86
N TRP A 252 -41.51 62.02 -27.67
CA TRP A 252 -41.99 62.32 -29.02
C TRP A 252 -40.85 62.11 -30.03
N SER A 253 -41.08 61.33 -31.08
CA SER A 253 -40.12 61.12 -32.17
C SER A 253 -40.73 61.41 -33.53
N LYS A 254 -39.86 61.73 -34.51
CA LYS A 254 -40.25 62.18 -35.85
C LYS A 254 -39.23 61.68 -36.87
N ALA A 255 -39.68 60.98 -37.90
CA ALA A 255 -38.82 60.41 -38.95
C ALA A 255 -39.33 60.78 -40.35
N LYS A 256 -38.43 60.78 -41.34
CA LYS A 256 -38.67 61.26 -42.71
C LYS A 256 -37.77 60.53 -43.71
N GLY A 257 -38.35 60.04 -44.81
CA GLY A 257 -37.63 59.34 -45.89
C GLY A 257 -38.32 59.55 -47.25
N THR A 258 -37.60 59.22 -48.34
CA THR A 258 -38.03 59.49 -49.73
C THR A 258 -37.56 58.41 -50.70
N SER A 259 -38.37 58.06 -51.69
CA SER A 259 -38.05 57.15 -52.80
C SER A 259 -38.65 57.67 -54.12
N ASP A 260 -38.18 57.14 -55.26
CA ASP A 260 -38.51 57.64 -56.61
C ASP A 260 -38.56 56.45 -57.59
N SER A 261 -39.58 56.33 -58.44
CA SER A 261 -39.74 55.25 -59.42
C SER A 261 -40.64 55.65 -60.60
N LYS A 262 -40.43 55.05 -61.79
CA LYS A 262 -41.19 55.37 -63.02
C LYS A 262 -41.74 54.13 -63.71
N THR A 263 -43.04 54.18 -64.01
CA THR A 263 -43.79 53.19 -64.78
C THR A 263 -44.73 53.95 -65.73
N ILE A 264 -44.80 53.55 -67.01
CA ILE A 264 -45.58 54.28 -68.03
C ILE A 264 -46.91 53.57 -68.28
N GLY A 265 -48.00 54.26 -67.93
CA GLY A 265 -49.39 53.95 -68.22
C GLY A 265 -50.19 55.25 -68.16
N MET A 266 -51.29 55.34 -68.90
CA MET A 266 -51.96 56.61 -69.20
C MET A 266 -53.47 56.47 -68.90
N ASN A 267 -54.08 57.42 -68.18
CA ASN A 267 -55.49 57.84 -68.31
C ASN A 267 -55.75 59.16 -67.52
N ASP A 268 -56.63 60.06 -67.98
CA ASP A 268 -56.98 61.37 -67.37
C ASP A 268 -58.46 61.70 -67.56
N SER A 269 -59.15 61.93 -66.43
CA SER A 269 -60.51 62.45 -66.36
C SER A 269 -60.69 63.25 -65.08
N LYS A 270 -61.44 64.36 -65.16
CA LYS A 270 -61.71 65.26 -64.04
C LYS A 270 -63.05 64.89 -63.39
N SER A 271 -63.05 64.58 -62.09
CA SER A 271 -64.26 64.25 -61.33
C SER A 271 -64.36 65.07 -60.05
N ASP A 272 -65.50 65.73 -59.85
CA ASP A 272 -65.90 66.28 -58.54
C ASP A 272 -66.66 65.19 -57.78
N ALA A 273 -66.04 64.61 -56.75
CA ALA A 273 -66.62 63.53 -55.95
C ALA A 273 -66.59 63.89 -54.46
N LYS A 274 -67.77 63.90 -53.82
CA LYS A 274 -67.90 63.93 -52.35
C LYS A 274 -68.14 62.51 -51.84
N SER A 275 -67.06 61.79 -51.51
CA SER A 275 -67.15 60.52 -50.79
C SER A 275 -67.16 60.77 -49.29
N ASN A 276 -68.24 60.39 -48.61
CA ASN A 276 -68.27 60.30 -47.15
C ASN A 276 -68.21 58.82 -46.78
N GLY A 277 -67.13 58.39 -46.12
CA GLY A 277 -66.91 56.99 -45.77
C GLY A 277 -66.29 56.88 -44.38
N SER A 278 -66.90 56.06 -43.53
CA SER A 278 -66.35 55.68 -42.22
C SER A 278 -65.74 54.29 -42.33
N SER A 279 -64.43 54.19 -42.16
CA SER A 279 -63.72 52.90 -42.04
C SER A 279 -63.37 52.64 -40.59
N GLU A 280 -63.93 51.59 -40.00
CA GLU A 280 -63.50 51.07 -38.70
C GLU A 280 -62.63 49.83 -38.96
N SER A 281 -61.39 49.85 -38.46
CA SER A 281 -60.44 48.76 -38.62
C SER A 281 -59.92 48.31 -37.25
N ILE A 282 -60.41 47.16 -36.79
CA ILE A 282 -59.87 46.51 -35.59
C ILE A 282 -58.78 45.56 -36.04
N THR A 283 -57.55 45.79 -35.54
CA THR A 283 -56.43 44.88 -35.71
C THR A 283 -56.24 44.12 -34.42
N GLN A 284 -56.48 42.81 -34.45
CA GLN A 284 -56.27 41.92 -33.31
C GLN A 284 -55.03 41.07 -33.55
N GLU A 285 -53.99 41.29 -32.76
CA GLU A 285 -52.85 40.37 -32.73
C GLU A 285 -53.22 39.12 -31.92
N ARG A 286 -52.99 37.95 -32.52
CA ARG A 286 -53.09 36.66 -31.85
C ARG A 286 -51.71 36.01 -31.82
N VAL A 287 -51.28 35.62 -30.62
CA VAL A 287 -50.04 34.87 -30.40
C VAL A 287 -50.37 33.43 -30.04
N ASP A 288 -49.79 32.46 -30.76
CA ASP A 288 -49.86 31.05 -30.36
C ASP A 288 -48.74 30.72 -29.37
N LYS A 289 -49.10 30.70 -28.08
CA LYS A 289 -48.19 30.36 -26.98
C LYS A 289 -47.68 28.92 -27.03
N LYS A 290 -48.38 27.99 -27.71
CA LYS A 290 -47.91 26.61 -27.89
C LYS A 290 -46.80 26.52 -28.92
N ALA A 291 -46.95 27.24 -30.04
CA ALA A 291 -45.91 27.33 -31.07
C ALA A 291 -44.67 28.08 -30.54
N GLU A 292 -44.85 29.13 -29.74
CA GLU A 292 -43.76 29.87 -29.09
C GLU A 292 -42.93 28.98 -28.15
N ASP A 293 -43.57 28.16 -27.32
CA ASP A 293 -42.89 27.27 -26.37
C ASP A 293 -42.19 26.09 -27.06
N ILE A 294 -42.77 25.54 -28.14
CA ILE A 294 -42.08 24.54 -29.00
C ILE A 294 -40.85 25.17 -29.67
N GLN A 295 -40.97 26.37 -30.25
CA GLN A 295 -39.84 27.06 -30.87
C GLN A 295 -38.73 27.35 -29.85
N LYS A 296 -39.11 27.77 -28.64
CA LYS A 296 -38.19 27.94 -27.51
C LYS A 296 -37.42 26.65 -27.21
N HIS A 297 -38.11 25.51 -27.10
CA HIS A 297 -37.46 24.22 -26.89
C HIS A 297 -36.47 23.84 -28.01
N LEU A 298 -36.84 24.07 -29.27
CA LEU A 298 -35.96 23.82 -30.42
C LEU A 298 -34.66 24.63 -30.34
N ILE A 299 -34.75 25.94 -30.06
CA ILE A 299 -33.61 26.87 -30.13
C ILE A 299 -32.81 26.96 -28.83
N GLU A 300 -33.45 26.93 -27.67
CA GLU A 300 -32.79 27.07 -26.36
C GLU A 300 -32.35 25.72 -25.76
N ASN A 301 -33.04 24.60 -26.07
CA ASN A 301 -32.72 23.30 -25.48
C ASN A 301 -32.08 22.33 -26.49
N LEU A 302 -32.69 22.10 -27.66
CA LEU A 302 -32.16 21.10 -28.60
C LEU A 302 -30.93 21.61 -29.37
N LEU A 303 -31.00 22.81 -29.95
CA LEU A 303 -29.91 23.34 -30.77
C LEU A 303 -28.55 23.40 -30.02
N PRO A 304 -28.46 23.83 -28.74
CA PRO A 304 -27.19 23.80 -28.02
C PRO A 304 -26.67 22.37 -27.76
N ARG A 305 -27.56 21.39 -27.50
CA ARG A 305 -27.19 19.98 -27.33
C ARG A 305 -26.55 19.41 -28.59
N PHE A 306 -27.15 19.62 -29.76
CA PHE A 306 -26.61 19.14 -31.03
C PHE A 306 -25.31 19.87 -31.41
N ARG A 307 -25.19 21.19 -31.13
CA ARG A 307 -23.93 21.93 -31.31
C ARG A 307 -22.81 21.44 -30.39
N LEU A 308 -23.09 21.14 -29.11
CA LEU A 308 -22.15 20.49 -28.20
C LEU A 308 -21.76 19.11 -28.74
N GLY A 309 -22.74 18.38 -29.27
CA GLY A 309 -22.60 17.12 -29.99
C GLY A 309 -21.58 17.10 -31.12
N LEU A 310 -21.47 18.17 -31.92
CA LEU A 310 -20.42 18.28 -32.95
C LEU A 310 -19.01 18.26 -32.33
N SER A 311 -18.84 18.81 -31.12
CA SER A 311 -17.55 18.84 -30.44
C SER A 311 -17.25 17.57 -29.63
N LYS A 312 -18.23 17.01 -28.89
CA LYS A 312 -18.04 15.87 -27.98
C LYS A 312 -18.62 14.53 -28.45
N GLY A 313 -19.38 14.53 -29.54
CA GLY A 313 -20.09 13.37 -30.09
C GLY A 313 -21.59 13.36 -29.76
N MET A 314 -22.42 13.01 -30.74
CA MET A 314 -23.81 12.57 -30.54
C MET A 314 -23.93 11.08 -30.81
N PHE A 315 -24.89 10.46 -30.15
CA PHE A 315 -25.06 9.02 -30.13
C PHE A 315 -26.54 8.65 -30.18
N LYS A 316 -26.88 7.73 -31.08
CA LYS A 316 -28.14 6.97 -30.99
C LYS A 316 -28.03 6.12 -29.71
N THR A 317 -28.93 6.31 -28.75
CA THR A 317 -28.86 5.63 -27.44
C THR A 317 -30.17 4.95 -27.07
N ALA A 318 -30.10 3.69 -26.65
CA ALA A 318 -31.24 2.93 -26.14
C ALA A 318 -31.00 2.51 -24.69
N ILE A 319 -31.94 2.83 -23.81
CA ILE A 319 -31.89 2.45 -22.39
C ILE A 319 -32.93 1.35 -22.17
N TYR A 320 -32.53 0.21 -21.63
CA TYR A 320 -33.38 -0.94 -21.37
C TYR A 320 -33.35 -1.32 -19.89
N VAL A 321 -34.53 -1.41 -19.29
CA VAL A 321 -34.74 -1.96 -17.94
C VAL A 321 -35.29 -3.37 -18.06
N SER A 322 -34.74 -4.31 -17.29
CA SER A 322 -35.05 -5.74 -17.39
C SER A 322 -35.13 -6.36 -15.99
N ALA A 323 -36.20 -7.10 -15.69
CA ALA A 323 -36.30 -7.87 -14.45
C ALA A 323 -37.18 -9.12 -14.59
N ARG A 324 -36.88 -10.16 -13.81
CA ARG A 324 -37.55 -11.47 -13.92
C ARG A 324 -39.04 -11.41 -13.56
N ASN A 325 -39.38 -10.63 -12.54
CA ASN A 325 -40.73 -10.50 -11.99
C ASN A 325 -41.26 -9.08 -12.21
N LYS A 326 -42.59 -8.91 -12.30
CA LYS A 326 -43.22 -7.62 -12.57
C LYS A 326 -42.97 -6.57 -11.47
N ALA A 327 -43.09 -6.91 -10.18
CA ALA A 327 -42.90 -5.93 -9.12
C ALA A 327 -41.47 -5.33 -9.05
N PRO A 328 -40.38 -6.12 -9.18
CA PRO A 328 -39.03 -5.58 -9.40
C PRO A 328 -38.90 -4.74 -10.68
N PHE A 329 -39.57 -5.10 -11.77
CA PHE A 329 -39.56 -4.33 -13.02
C PHE A 329 -40.22 -2.94 -12.85
N ASP A 330 -41.39 -2.89 -12.20
CA ASP A 330 -42.11 -1.64 -11.94
C ASP A 330 -41.30 -0.72 -10.99
N ARG A 331 -40.63 -1.28 -9.97
CA ARG A 331 -39.73 -0.53 -9.06
C ARG A 331 -38.44 -0.07 -9.75
N LEU A 332 -37.79 -0.91 -10.55
CA LEU A 332 -36.59 -0.52 -11.33
C LEU A 332 -36.92 0.64 -12.26
N THR A 333 -38.03 0.55 -12.99
CA THR A 333 -38.53 1.63 -13.84
C THR A 333 -38.67 2.92 -13.04
N SER A 334 -39.39 2.86 -11.91
CA SER A 334 -39.67 4.04 -11.07
C SER A 334 -38.37 4.66 -10.53
N SER A 335 -37.40 3.83 -10.14
CA SER A 335 -36.08 4.26 -9.67
C SER A 335 -35.27 4.93 -10.79
N VAL A 336 -35.18 4.30 -11.97
CA VAL A 336 -34.42 4.84 -13.12
C VAL A 336 -35.02 6.17 -13.59
N LEU A 337 -36.35 6.27 -13.71
CA LEU A 337 -37.00 7.52 -14.09
C LEU A 337 -36.77 8.64 -13.05
N SER A 338 -36.94 8.35 -11.76
CA SER A 338 -36.79 9.37 -10.70
C SER A 338 -35.36 9.79 -10.39
N ILE A 339 -34.36 8.96 -10.69
CA ILE A 339 -32.94 9.28 -10.45
C ILE A 339 -32.34 10.09 -11.60
N PHE A 340 -32.72 9.80 -12.85
CA PHE A 340 -32.14 10.43 -14.05
C PHE A 340 -33.03 11.51 -14.70
N GLN A 341 -34.21 11.80 -14.14
CA GLN A 341 -34.92 13.06 -14.36
C GLN A 341 -34.54 14.05 -13.25
N GLY A 342 -33.75 15.06 -13.59
CA GLY A 342 -33.45 16.19 -12.72
C GLY A 342 -34.60 17.21 -12.64
N ASN A 343 -34.36 18.31 -11.91
CA ASN A 343 -35.32 19.39 -11.68
C ASN A 343 -35.59 20.32 -12.89
N GLN A 344 -34.92 20.13 -14.02
CA GLN A 344 -35.13 20.91 -15.25
C GLN A 344 -36.47 20.57 -15.94
N SER A 345 -37.24 21.59 -16.31
CA SER A 345 -38.48 21.43 -17.09
C SER A 345 -38.19 21.16 -18.57
N LEU A 346 -38.18 19.90 -18.98
CA LEU A 346 -37.97 19.46 -20.37
C LEU A 346 -39.27 19.02 -21.06
N MET A 347 -39.42 19.38 -22.34
CA MET A 347 -40.47 18.84 -23.24
C MET A 347 -40.30 17.33 -23.53
N THR A 348 -39.13 16.78 -23.20
CA THR A 348 -38.65 15.46 -23.61
C THR A 348 -38.23 14.57 -22.43
N PRO A 349 -39.07 14.44 -21.37
CA PRO A 349 -38.71 13.70 -20.17
C PRO A 349 -38.51 12.21 -20.45
N LEU A 350 -37.78 11.51 -19.58
CA LEU A 350 -37.67 10.05 -19.66
C LEU A 350 -39.05 9.37 -19.58
N GLN A 351 -39.33 8.40 -20.45
CA GLN A 351 -40.60 7.67 -20.50
C GLN A 351 -40.36 6.17 -20.70
N LEU A 352 -41.12 5.33 -19.99
CA LEU A 352 -41.10 3.87 -20.17
C LEU A 352 -42.08 3.44 -21.27
N HIS A 353 -41.57 2.64 -22.20
CA HIS A 353 -42.35 1.88 -23.19
C HIS A 353 -42.19 0.39 -22.90
N GLN A 354 -43.28 -0.27 -22.48
CA GLN A 354 -43.22 -1.70 -22.20
C GLN A 354 -43.15 -2.50 -23.51
N LEU A 355 -42.12 -3.36 -23.63
CA LEU A 355 -41.96 -4.22 -24.80
C LEU A 355 -42.75 -5.52 -24.60
N SER A 356 -43.41 -5.99 -25.66
CA SER A 356 -44.15 -7.26 -25.62
C SER A 356 -44.10 -7.98 -26.96
N THR A 357 -44.14 -9.31 -26.93
CA THR A 357 -44.41 -10.15 -28.10
C THR A 357 -45.60 -11.05 -27.80
N ASN A 358 -46.26 -11.55 -28.84
CA ASN A 358 -47.47 -12.36 -28.69
C ASN A 358 -47.19 -13.78 -28.17
N GLU A 359 -45.94 -14.28 -28.23
CA GLU A 359 -45.66 -15.72 -28.01
C GLU A 359 -44.39 -16.04 -27.19
N LYS A 360 -43.45 -15.10 -26.96
CA LYS A 360 -42.21 -15.36 -26.20
C LYS A 360 -41.83 -14.25 -25.23
N ARG A 361 -41.26 -14.63 -24.08
CA ARG A 361 -40.52 -13.69 -23.22
C ARG A 361 -39.24 -13.25 -23.93
N LEU A 362 -38.96 -11.96 -23.84
CA LEU A 362 -37.82 -11.32 -24.47
C LEU A 362 -36.54 -11.50 -23.64
N CYS A 363 -35.39 -11.43 -24.31
CA CYS A 363 -34.06 -11.50 -23.70
C CYS A 363 -33.24 -10.25 -24.05
N LEU A 364 -32.35 -9.79 -23.17
CA LEU A 364 -31.51 -8.62 -23.44
C LEU A 364 -30.57 -8.82 -24.63
N LYS A 365 -30.16 -10.08 -24.91
CA LYS A 365 -29.40 -10.44 -26.13
C LYS A 365 -30.05 -9.91 -27.41
N ASP A 366 -31.38 -9.88 -27.45
CA ASP A 366 -32.14 -9.46 -28.63
C ASP A 366 -32.06 -7.93 -28.86
N PHE A 367 -31.54 -7.15 -27.91
CA PHE A 367 -31.48 -5.68 -27.92
C PHE A 367 -30.05 -5.12 -27.88
N LEU A 368 -29.02 -5.96 -28.10
CA LEU A 368 -27.61 -5.53 -28.18
C LEU A 368 -27.29 -4.59 -29.36
N LEU A 369 -28.20 -4.49 -30.33
CA LEU A 369 -28.19 -3.52 -31.42
C LEU A 369 -29.61 -2.93 -31.52
N PHE A 370 -29.74 -1.73 -32.07
CA PHE A 370 -31.05 -1.07 -32.20
C PHE A 370 -32.06 -1.91 -32.98
N ARG A 371 -33.33 -1.71 -32.62
CA ARG A 371 -34.48 -2.32 -33.29
C ARG A 371 -35.35 -1.23 -33.84
N THR A 372 -35.97 -1.46 -34.99
CA THR A 372 -37.10 -0.64 -35.41
C THR A 372 -38.37 -1.21 -34.78
N TYR A 373 -39.30 -0.31 -34.47
CA TYR A 373 -40.57 -0.67 -33.86
C TYR A 373 -41.74 -0.30 -34.77
N ARG A 374 -42.77 -1.14 -34.75
CA ARG A 374 -44.11 -0.81 -35.29
C ARG A 374 -45.07 -0.51 -34.14
N LEU A 375 -45.96 0.44 -34.38
CA LEU A 375 -47.18 0.62 -33.59
C LEU A 375 -48.17 -0.52 -33.90
N THR A 376 -49.08 -0.78 -32.96
CA THR A 376 -50.08 -1.85 -33.06
C THR A 376 -51.07 -1.66 -34.21
N GLU A 377 -51.59 -2.78 -34.74
CA GLU A 377 -52.22 -2.90 -36.08
C GLU A 377 -53.43 -1.98 -36.39
N ASN A 378 -54.03 -1.35 -35.38
CA ASN A 378 -55.22 -0.51 -35.55
C ASN A 378 -54.94 1.00 -35.75
N GLN A 379 -53.67 1.44 -35.78
CA GLN A 379 -53.33 2.83 -36.12
C GLN A 379 -52.15 2.89 -37.11
N GLN A 380 -52.43 3.24 -38.37
CA GLN A 380 -51.43 3.69 -39.34
C GLN A 380 -51.03 5.16 -39.08
N SER A 381 -50.64 5.49 -37.85
CA SER A 381 -49.97 6.75 -37.54
C SER A 381 -48.50 6.65 -37.99
N VAL A 382 -48.25 7.02 -39.25
CA VAL A 382 -46.89 7.31 -39.72
C VAL A 382 -46.38 8.49 -38.89
N PHE A 383 -45.35 8.27 -38.07
CA PHE A 383 -44.68 9.36 -37.36
C PHE A 383 -44.12 10.35 -38.40
N SER A 384 -44.49 11.62 -38.28
CA SER A 384 -43.88 12.63 -39.14
C SER A 384 -42.46 12.94 -38.64
N GLU A 385 -41.56 13.17 -39.57
CA GLU A 385 -40.16 13.50 -39.27
C GLU A 385 -40.00 14.71 -38.34
N PRO A 386 -40.81 15.79 -38.44
CA PRO A 386 -40.81 16.87 -37.45
C PRO A 386 -41.24 16.45 -36.04
N GLN A 387 -42.22 15.54 -35.90
CA GLN A 387 -42.64 15.02 -34.59
C GLN A 387 -41.51 14.22 -33.95
N ALA A 388 -40.88 13.29 -34.69
CA ALA A 388 -39.78 12.49 -34.17
C ALA A 388 -38.57 13.38 -33.80
N SER A 389 -38.30 14.41 -34.60
CA SER A 389 -37.22 15.36 -34.37
C SER A 389 -37.41 16.17 -33.08
N LEU A 390 -38.65 16.59 -32.78
CA LEU A 390 -38.98 17.31 -31.54
C LEU A 390 -38.61 16.53 -30.26
N TYR A 391 -38.73 15.19 -30.29
CA TYR A 391 -38.38 14.33 -29.15
C TYR A 391 -36.96 13.74 -29.22
N SER A 392 -36.11 14.23 -30.14
CA SER A 392 -34.77 13.67 -30.41
C SER A 392 -34.79 12.17 -30.72
N MET A 393 -35.84 11.67 -31.39
CA MET A 393 -35.97 10.26 -31.77
C MET A 393 -35.60 10.05 -33.24
N PRO A 394 -34.62 9.19 -33.57
CA PRO A 394 -34.25 8.90 -34.94
C PRO A 394 -35.30 8.02 -35.64
N LEU A 395 -35.49 8.24 -36.94
CA LEU A 395 -36.30 7.40 -37.82
C LEU A 395 -35.42 6.55 -38.72
N SER A 396 -35.86 5.31 -38.99
CA SER A 396 -35.32 4.46 -40.04
C SER A 396 -36.38 4.33 -41.13
N HIS A 397 -36.18 5.05 -42.24
CA HIS A 397 -37.20 5.32 -43.26
C HIS A 397 -38.47 5.92 -42.62
N THR A 398 -39.54 5.13 -42.45
CA THR A 398 -40.82 5.55 -41.84
C THR A 398 -41.12 4.87 -40.51
N GLN A 399 -40.16 4.11 -39.96
CA GLN A 399 -40.28 3.42 -38.67
C GLN A 399 -39.48 4.11 -37.59
N LEU A 400 -40.00 4.11 -36.37
CA LEU A 400 -39.29 4.61 -35.21
C LEU A 400 -38.09 3.70 -34.91
N LEU A 401 -36.88 4.26 -34.91
CA LEU A 401 -35.71 3.54 -34.40
C LEU A 401 -35.78 3.57 -32.87
N GLY A 402 -35.46 2.44 -32.24
CA GLY A 402 -35.50 2.24 -30.80
C GLY A 402 -34.39 2.94 -30.03
N ALA A 403 -34.19 4.23 -30.27
CA ALA A 403 -33.17 5.06 -29.66
C ALA A 403 -33.70 6.48 -29.35
N THR A 404 -32.97 7.19 -28.50
CA THR A 404 -33.03 8.65 -28.34
C THR A 404 -31.63 9.19 -28.62
N ILE A 405 -31.53 10.35 -29.27
CA ILE A 405 -30.26 10.99 -29.60
C ILE A 405 -29.76 11.78 -28.38
N LEU A 406 -28.66 11.29 -27.80
CA LEU A 406 -28.02 11.84 -26.60
C LEU A 406 -26.57 12.23 -26.90
N ASN A 407 -26.03 13.19 -26.15
CA ASN A 407 -24.59 13.48 -26.15
C ASN A 407 -23.81 12.61 -25.14
N SER A 408 -22.48 12.66 -25.19
CA SER A 408 -21.61 11.88 -24.29
C SER A 408 -21.86 12.14 -22.80
N GLU A 409 -22.23 13.36 -22.41
CA GLU A 409 -22.44 13.76 -21.01
C GLU A 409 -23.78 13.23 -20.49
N GLU A 410 -24.83 13.32 -21.29
CA GLU A 410 -26.16 12.74 -21.01
C GLU A 410 -26.11 11.22 -20.86
N ILE A 411 -25.33 10.53 -21.71
CA ILE A 411 -25.11 9.08 -21.55
C ILE A 411 -24.32 8.82 -20.26
N SER A 412 -23.25 9.59 -19.98
CA SER A 412 -22.43 9.39 -18.78
C SER A 412 -23.19 9.53 -17.46
N LEU A 413 -24.32 10.26 -17.46
CA LEU A 413 -25.21 10.38 -16.30
C LEU A 413 -25.88 9.04 -15.98
N VAL A 414 -26.41 8.33 -16.98
CA VAL A 414 -27.09 7.04 -16.82
C VAL A 414 -26.10 5.87 -16.81
N ALA A 415 -24.99 6.00 -17.54
CA ALA A 415 -23.91 5.02 -17.69
C ALA A 415 -22.74 5.21 -16.71
N GLY A 416 -22.92 6.04 -15.67
CA GLY A 416 -21.86 6.33 -14.70
C GLY A 416 -21.38 5.11 -13.92
N LEU A 417 -20.35 5.28 -13.08
CA LEU A 417 -19.93 4.27 -12.11
C LEU A 417 -20.37 4.69 -10.70
N PRO A 418 -20.67 3.75 -9.79
CA PRO A 418 -21.04 4.09 -8.42
C PRO A 418 -19.86 4.72 -7.69
N SER A 419 -20.11 5.81 -6.94
CA SER A 419 -19.08 6.48 -6.10
C SER A 419 -18.98 5.94 -4.68
N LYS A 420 -19.76 4.91 -4.36
CA LYS A 420 -19.72 4.17 -3.09
C LYS A 420 -19.59 2.68 -3.37
N GLU A 421 -18.86 1.98 -2.52
CA GLU A 421 -18.69 0.53 -2.63
C GLU A 421 -20.06 -0.17 -2.53
N LEU A 422 -20.28 -1.16 -3.39
CA LEU A 422 -21.52 -1.94 -3.46
C LEU A 422 -21.17 -3.43 -3.33
N PRO A 423 -22.08 -4.28 -2.80
CA PRO A 423 -21.87 -5.72 -2.84
C PRO A 423 -21.61 -6.17 -4.28
N GLY A 424 -20.52 -6.90 -4.53
CA GLY A 424 -20.10 -7.31 -5.87
C GLY A 424 -19.20 -6.32 -6.65
N PHE A 425 -19.11 -5.04 -6.25
CA PHE A 425 -18.29 -4.02 -6.93
C PHE A 425 -17.42 -3.20 -5.98
N LYS A 426 -16.10 -3.35 -6.11
CA LYS A 426 -15.12 -2.79 -5.17
C LYS A 426 -14.65 -1.39 -5.58
N ILE A 427 -14.53 -0.50 -4.59
CA ILE A 427 -13.88 0.80 -4.74
C ILE A 427 -12.65 0.83 -3.83
N ARG A 428 -11.48 1.07 -4.43
CA ARG A 428 -10.19 1.06 -3.74
C ARG A 428 -9.73 2.50 -3.50
N LYS A 429 -9.43 2.86 -2.26
CA LYS A 429 -8.73 4.12 -1.95
C LYS A 429 -7.47 4.27 -2.79
N SER A 430 -7.28 5.42 -3.42
CA SER A 430 -6.05 5.75 -4.14
C SER A 430 -5.48 7.07 -3.64
N VAL A 431 -4.16 7.13 -3.57
CA VAL A 431 -3.39 8.33 -3.25
C VAL A 431 -2.16 8.30 -4.15
N ASP A 432 -1.83 9.42 -4.77
CA ASP A 432 -0.65 9.53 -5.62
C ASP A 432 0.63 9.56 -4.79
N PHE A 433 1.67 8.94 -5.36
CA PHE A 433 3.04 8.90 -4.83
C PHE A 433 4.00 9.26 -5.94
N GLY A 434 5.24 9.61 -5.59
CA GLY A 434 6.31 9.86 -6.55
C GLY A 434 6.50 8.67 -7.50
N LEU A 435 6.69 8.97 -8.79
CA LEU A 435 6.90 7.93 -9.81
C LEU A 435 8.34 7.89 -10.32
N ASN A 436 9.14 8.94 -10.09
CA ASN A 436 10.44 9.14 -10.75
C ASN A 436 11.60 8.97 -9.76
N ILE A 437 12.29 7.85 -9.89
CA ILE A 437 13.49 7.51 -9.12
C ILE A 437 14.70 8.20 -9.77
N PRO A 438 15.60 8.85 -9.01
CA PRO A 438 16.86 9.35 -9.54
C PRO A 438 17.70 8.23 -10.18
N ILE A 439 18.22 8.48 -11.39
CA ILE A 439 19.07 7.52 -12.10
C ILE A 439 20.44 7.47 -11.41
N SER A 440 20.90 6.27 -11.05
CA SER A 440 22.27 6.05 -10.61
C SER A 440 23.09 5.34 -11.69
N HIS A 441 24.36 5.70 -11.79
CA HIS A 441 25.36 5.02 -12.64
C HIS A 441 26.23 4.02 -11.85
N SER A 442 26.02 3.88 -10.55
CA SER A 442 26.72 2.92 -9.69
C SER A 442 26.14 1.51 -9.82
N LYS A 443 26.77 0.52 -9.18
CA LYS A 443 26.11 -0.75 -8.84
C LYS A 443 24.82 -0.44 -8.05
N THR A 444 23.71 -1.06 -8.44
CA THR A 444 22.40 -0.95 -7.79
C THR A 444 21.86 -2.32 -7.41
N LEU A 445 21.02 -2.37 -6.38
CA LEU A 445 20.21 -3.53 -6.00
C LEU A 445 18.75 -3.28 -6.42
N GLU A 446 18.09 -4.24 -7.05
CA GLU A 446 16.66 -4.14 -7.45
C GLU A 446 15.76 -4.61 -6.31
N LEU A 447 14.83 -3.77 -5.84
CA LEU A 447 13.84 -4.16 -4.82
C LEU A 447 12.53 -4.70 -5.41
N GLY A 448 12.09 -4.15 -6.54
CA GLY A 448 10.80 -4.48 -7.13
C GLY A 448 10.33 -3.46 -8.15
N ASN A 449 9.03 -3.22 -8.24
CA ASN A 449 8.41 -2.39 -9.27
C ASN A 449 7.50 -1.29 -8.69
N VAL A 450 7.57 -0.10 -9.28
CA VAL A 450 6.73 1.06 -8.89
C VAL A 450 5.24 0.74 -9.11
N ILE A 451 4.39 1.18 -8.18
CA ILE A 451 2.93 1.11 -8.28
C ILE A 451 2.38 2.52 -8.51
N GLN A 452 1.62 2.71 -9.58
CA GLN A 452 0.88 3.95 -9.86
C GLN A 452 -0.62 3.68 -9.75
N ASN A 453 -1.32 4.27 -8.78
CA ASN A 453 -2.76 4.11 -8.59
C ASN A 453 -3.23 2.64 -8.62
N GLY A 454 -2.47 1.74 -7.99
CA GLY A 454 -2.75 0.29 -7.95
C GLY A 454 -2.33 -0.50 -9.19
N ARG A 455 -1.87 0.15 -10.27
CA ARG A 455 -1.24 -0.50 -11.43
C ARG A 455 0.24 -0.73 -11.17
N LEU A 456 0.68 -1.99 -11.29
CA LEU A 456 2.09 -2.35 -11.25
C LEU A 456 2.80 -1.94 -12.56
N LEU A 457 3.85 -1.13 -12.46
CA LEU A 457 4.66 -0.70 -13.60
C LEU A 457 5.81 -1.69 -13.83
N THR A 458 5.54 -2.77 -14.56
CA THR A 458 6.49 -3.87 -14.83
C THR A 458 7.82 -3.40 -15.43
N ASN A 459 7.79 -2.35 -16.25
CA ASN A 459 8.98 -1.79 -16.91
C ASN A 459 9.67 -0.69 -16.09
N LYS A 460 9.20 -0.40 -14.86
CA LYS A 460 9.75 0.62 -13.97
C LYS A 460 10.19 -0.02 -12.65
N ALA A 461 11.37 -0.65 -12.70
CA ALA A 461 12.00 -1.24 -11.54
C ALA A 461 12.50 -0.16 -10.57
N LEU A 462 12.32 -0.38 -9.26
CA LEU A 462 12.90 0.43 -8.20
C LEU A 462 14.21 -0.21 -7.74
N ALA A 463 15.30 0.54 -7.90
CA ALA A 463 16.64 0.13 -7.50
C ALA A 463 17.27 1.16 -6.57
N LEU A 464 18.10 0.69 -5.62
CA LEU A 464 18.87 1.51 -4.70
C LEU A 464 20.37 1.39 -5.01
N PRO A 465 21.18 2.47 -4.93
CA PRO A 465 22.63 2.40 -5.04
C PRO A 465 23.21 1.53 -3.90
N VAL A 466 24.07 0.56 -4.22
CA VAL A 466 24.71 -0.29 -3.18
C VAL A 466 25.59 0.54 -2.23
N GLY A 467 26.23 1.60 -2.75
CA GLY A 467 27.01 2.53 -1.92
C GLY A 467 26.18 3.28 -0.87
N ASP A 468 24.87 3.42 -1.07
CA ASP A 468 23.98 4.10 -0.12
C ASP A 468 23.58 3.21 1.07
N LEU A 469 23.89 1.91 1.04
CA LEU A 469 23.67 1.01 2.20
C LEU A 469 24.45 1.49 3.44
N SER A 470 25.65 2.04 3.23
CA SER A 470 26.46 2.69 4.28
C SER A 470 25.78 3.90 4.94
N LYS A 471 24.76 4.49 4.28
CA LYS A 471 23.95 5.61 4.82
C LYS A 471 22.74 5.13 5.64
N HIS A 472 22.65 3.82 5.88
CA HIS A 472 21.66 3.10 6.66
C HIS A 472 20.23 3.11 6.10
N ILE A 473 19.49 2.04 6.42
CA ILE A 473 18.09 1.82 6.05
C ILE A 473 17.26 1.60 7.32
N PHE A 474 16.13 2.29 7.44
CA PHE A 474 15.09 1.95 8.42
C PHE A 474 13.91 1.26 7.71
N ILE A 475 13.43 0.15 8.28
CA ILE A 475 12.31 -0.64 7.76
C ILE A 475 11.25 -0.81 8.84
N ALA A 476 10.05 -0.28 8.56
CA ALA A 476 8.92 -0.32 9.48
C ALA A 476 7.77 -1.18 8.91
N GLY A 477 7.11 -1.95 9.76
CA GLY A 477 5.88 -2.65 9.37
C GLY A 477 5.39 -3.69 10.37
N VAL A 478 4.06 -3.79 10.48
CA VAL A 478 3.39 -4.80 11.31
C VAL A 478 3.72 -6.24 10.86
N THR A 479 3.56 -7.21 11.76
CA THR A 479 3.75 -8.63 11.44
C THR A 479 2.93 -9.07 10.21
N GLY A 480 3.54 -9.86 9.33
CA GLY A 480 2.91 -10.34 8.09
C GLY A 480 2.81 -9.31 6.96
N SER A 481 3.33 -8.08 7.12
CA SER A 481 3.30 -7.05 6.07
C SER A 481 4.38 -7.19 4.98
N GLY A 482 5.35 -8.08 5.17
CA GLY A 482 6.46 -8.34 4.24
C GLY A 482 7.84 -7.83 4.69
N LYS A 483 7.97 -7.24 5.89
CA LYS A 483 9.23 -6.68 6.42
C LYS A 483 10.43 -7.63 6.26
N THR A 484 10.36 -8.83 6.84
CA THR A 484 11.45 -9.83 6.81
C THR A 484 11.83 -10.21 5.38
N THR A 485 10.85 -10.37 4.48
CA THR A 485 11.08 -10.66 3.05
C THR A 485 11.86 -9.54 2.36
N THR A 486 11.57 -8.28 2.69
CA THR A 486 12.31 -7.11 2.19
C THR A 486 13.72 -7.04 2.76
N CYS A 487 13.90 -7.33 4.05
CA CYS A 487 15.21 -7.44 4.68
C CYS A 487 16.07 -8.48 3.96
N MET A 488 15.58 -9.72 3.80
CA MET A 488 16.28 -10.78 3.09
C MET A 488 16.59 -10.42 1.62
N LYS A 489 15.66 -9.74 0.94
CA LYS A 489 15.84 -9.24 -0.44
C LYS A 489 17.00 -8.24 -0.52
N LEU A 490 17.07 -7.29 0.42
CA LEU A 490 18.19 -6.34 0.52
C LEU A 490 19.53 -7.04 0.74
N LEU A 491 19.58 -8.02 1.66
CA LEU A 491 20.79 -8.78 1.96
C LEU A 491 21.31 -9.52 0.71
N LEU A 492 20.47 -10.32 0.05
CA LEU A 492 20.86 -11.10 -1.13
C LEU A 492 21.28 -10.21 -2.32
N GLU A 493 20.51 -9.17 -2.64
CA GLU A 493 20.78 -8.29 -3.80
C GLU A 493 21.97 -7.35 -3.58
N SER A 494 22.34 -7.04 -2.34
CA SER A 494 23.56 -6.27 -2.05
C SER A 494 24.82 -6.97 -2.58
N GLN A 495 24.84 -8.31 -2.47
CA GLN A 495 26.00 -9.17 -2.67
C GLN A 495 27.20 -8.79 -1.79
N LEU A 496 26.96 -8.10 -0.67
CA LEU A 496 27.95 -7.81 0.37
C LEU A 496 27.98 -8.94 1.41
N PRO A 497 29.07 -9.09 2.17
CA PRO A 497 29.00 -9.84 3.43
C PRO A 497 28.06 -9.11 4.39
N PHE A 498 27.41 -9.88 5.27
CA PHE A 498 26.39 -9.34 6.17
C PHE A 498 26.28 -10.14 7.46
N LEU A 499 25.73 -9.49 8.47
CA LEU A 499 25.38 -10.11 9.75
C LEU A 499 23.94 -9.75 10.14
N VAL A 500 23.13 -10.76 10.44
CA VAL A 500 21.76 -10.59 10.96
C VAL A 500 21.76 -10.85 12.45
N ILE A 501 21.15 -9.96 13.23
CA ILE A 501 20.84 -10.17 14.64
C ILE A 501 19.33 -10.38 14.75
N GLU A 502 18.91 -11.62 14.96
CA GLU A 502 17.50 -12.03 15.06
C GLU A 502 17.15 -12.36 16.52
N PRO A 503 16.40 -11.49 17.23
CA PRO A 503 16.26 -11.63 18.68
C PRO A 503 15.20 -12.64 19.13
N ALA A 504 14.17 -12.94 18.33
CA ALA A 504 12.93 -13.56 18.83
C ALA A 504 12.40 -14.75 18.03
N LYS A 505 12.89 -14.98 16.81
CA LYS A 505 12.46 -16.04 15.90
C LYS A 505 13.68 -16.65 15.21
N THR A 506 13.43 -17.43 14.17
CA THR A 506 14.40 -18.12 13.32
C THR A 506 14.08 -17.94 11.82
N GLU A 507 13.40 -16.86 11.43
CA GLU A 507 12.92 -16.60 10.06
C GLU A 507 14.07 -16.55 9.04
N TYR A 508 15.27 -16.11 9.44
CA TYR A 508 16.44 -16.02 8.55
C TYR A 508 17.07 -17.38 8.18
N ARG A 509 16.57 -18.49 8.73
CA ARG A 509 16.84 -19.85 8.22
C ARG A 509 16.37 -20.06 6.78
N ALA A 510 15.35 -19.30 6.34
CA ALA A 510 14.87 -19.32 4.95
C ALA A 510 15.91 -18.83 3.90
N LEU A 511 17.00 -18.18 4.32
CA LEU A 511 18.11 -17.81 3.42
C LEU A 511 18.95 -19.01 2.96
N TYR A 512 18.95 -20.12 3.71
CA TYR A 512 19.85 -21.26 3.47
C TYR A 512 19.85 -21.80 2.03
N PRO A 513 18.70 -22.05 1.36
CA PRO A 513 18.67 -22.56 -0.02
C PRO A 513 19.23 -21.61 -1.08
N TYR A 514 19.35 -20.32 -0.73
CA TYR A 514 19.82 -19.25 -1.62
C TYR A 514 21.26 -18.84 -1.30
N CYS A 515 21.84 -19.37 -0.22
CA CYS A 515 23.07 -18.88 0.37
C CYS A 515 23.88 -20.01 1.01
N ASN A 516 24.47 -20.87 0.18
CA ASN A 516 25.19 -22.07 0.62
C ASN A 516 26.33 -21.80 1.61
N ASP A 517 26.89 -20.59 1.63
CA ASP A 517 27.99 -20.13 2.48
C ASP A 517 27.54 -19.45 3.79
N ILE A 518 26.24 -19.42 4.10
CA ILE A 518 25.71 -18.78 5.31
C ILE A 518 26.04 -19.58 6.58
N GLU A 519 26.38 -18.85 7.65
CA GLU A 519 26.76 -19.38 8.96
C GLU A 519 25.71 -18.94 10.01
N TYR A 520 25.09 -19.91 10.70
CA TYR A 520 24.13 -19.67 11.78
C TYR A 520 24.82 -19.79 13.15
N TYR A 521 24.46 -18.93 14.11
CA TYR A 521 24.88 -18.99 15.51
C TYR A 521 23.65 -18.91 16.44
N CYS A 522 23.23 -20.05 16.96
CA CYS A 522 22.14 -20.23 17.91
C CYS A 522 22.63 -19.92 19.35
N ILE A 523 22.59 -18.65 19.74
CA ILE A 523 23.11 -18.19 21.04
C ILE A 523 22.29 -18.80 22.18
N GLY A 524 22.97 -19.47 23.10
CA GLY A 524 22.33 -20.22 24.19
C GLY A 524 22.09 -21.70 23.88
N ASN A 525 22.44 -22.21 22.70
CA ASN A 525 22.30 -23.63 22.36
C ASN A 525 23.62 -24.25 21.85
N GLU A 526 24.49 -24.59 22.82
CA GLU A 526 25.79 -25.28 22.60
C GLU A 526 25.67 -26.63 21.87
N LYS A 527 24.46 -27.23 21.78
CA LYS A 527 24.24 -28.48 21.02
C LYS A 527 24.07 -28.24 19.52
N LEU A 528 23.86 -26.99 19.10
CA LEU A 528 23.82 -26.59 17.69
C LEU A 528 25.13 -25.90 17.33
N THR A 529 25.45 -24.81 18.03
CA THR A 529 26.56 -23.91 17.68
C THR A 529 27.24 -23.41 18.96
N PRO A 530 28.42 -23.94 19.31
CA PRO A 530 29.19 -23.44 20.44
C PRO A 530 29.61 -21.98 20.22
N PHE A 531 29.42 -21.12 21.21
CA PHE A 531 29.69 -19.68 21.10
C PHE A 531 30.55 -19.18 22.26
N ARG A 532 31.58 -18.39 21.97
CA ARG A 532 32.52 -17.83 22.97
C ARG A 532 32.83 -16.37 22.64
N LEU A 533 32.59 -15.48 23.58
CA LEU A 533 32.92 -14.05 23.50
C LEU A 533 33.39 -13.60 24.88
N ASN A 534 34.65 -13.22 25.03
CA ASN A 534 35.12 -12.50 26.20
C ASN A 534 34.86 -10.99 25.99
N PRO A 535 33.93 -10.35 26.73
CA PRO A 535 33.65 -8.94 26.53
C PRO A 535 34.80 -8.00 26.91
N PHE A 536 35.82 -8.51 27.62
CA PHE A 536 37.02 -7.79 28.05
C PHE A 536 38.25 -8.04 27.16
N GLN A 537 38.14 -8.88 26.12
CA GLN A 537 39.23 -9.03 25.15
C GLN A 537 39.15 -7.89 24.14
N LEU A 538 40.26 -7.21 23.84
CA LEU A 538 40.28 -6.16 22.81
C LEU A 538 40.34 -6.76 21.40
N SER A 539 39.58 -6.21 20.45
CA SER A 539 39.48 -6.75 19.08
C SER A 539 40.76 -6.60 18.24
N SER A 540 41.62 -5.64 18.59
CA SER A 540 42.86 -5.34 17.86
C SER A 540 43.80 -4.52 18.73
N CYS A 541 45.11 -4.68 18.56
CA CYS A 541 46.14 -3.82 19.18
C CYS A 541 46.01 -2.34 18.76
N ASP A 542 45.41 -2.07 17.60
CA ASP A 542 45.12 -0.73 17.06
C ASP A 542 43.94 -0.01 17.75
N SER A 543 43.24 -0.67 18.68
CA SER A 543 42.09 -0.13 19.41
C SER A 543 42.52 0.46 20.76
N SER A 544 41.75 1.44 21.26
CA SER A 544 41.97 2.02 22.59
C SER A 544 41.26 1.22 23.66
N LEU A 545 42.02 0.69 24.63
CA LEU A 545 41.49 0.01 25.81
C LEU A 545 40.54 0.90 26.62
N MET A 546 40.87 2.19 26.80
CA MET A 546 39.97 3.16 27.44
C MET A 546 38.63 3.29 26.71
N GLY A 547 38.66 3.37 25.36
CA GLY A 547 37.45 3.41 24.54
C GLY A 547 36.62 2.13 24.66
N HIS A 548 37.27 0.96 24.64
CA HIS A 548 36.64 -0.34 24.82
C HIS A 548 35.98 -0.48 26.20
N ILE A 549 36.65 -0.04 27.27
CA ILE A 549 36.09 0.00 28.64
C ILE A 549 34.84 0.89 28.70
N ALA A 550 34.88 2.07 28.08
CA ALA A 550 33.74 2.99 28.04
C ALA A 550 32.53 2.37 27.32
N VAL A 551 32.76 1.66 26.20
CA VAL A 551 31.72 0.96 25.45
C VAL A 551 31.15 -0.22 26.25
N LEU A 552 32.00 -1.07 26.83
CA LEU A 552 31.56 -2.19 27.68
C LEU A 552 30.74 -1.72 28.89
N LYS A 553 31.18 -0.66 29.56
CA LYS A 553 30.46 0.02 30.64
C LYS A 553 29.09 0.50 30.16
N ALA A 554 29.01 1.19 29.03
CA ALA A 554 27.75 1.70 28.50
C ALA A 554 26.79 0.55 28.07
N THR A 555 27.30 -0.55 27.52
CA THR A 555 26.51 -1.76 27.22
C THR A 555 25.92 -2.38 28.50
N LEU A 556 26.72 -2.53 29.56
CA LEU A 556 26.24 -2.99 30.87
C LEU A 556 25.16 -2.06 31.45
N ILE A 557 25.36 -0.75 31.35
CA ILE A 557 24.43 0.28 31.85
C ILE A 557 23.11 0.31 31.05
N ALA A 558 23.16 0.10 29.74
CA ALA A 558 21.99 0.10 28.86
C ALA A 558 21.05 -1.08 29.18
N SER A 559 21.62 -2.27 29.37
CA SER A 559 20.85 -3.50 29.62
C SER A 559 20.51 -3.71 31.10
N PHE A 560 21.32 -3.20 32.03
CA PHE A 560 21.10 -3.34 33.47
C PHE A 560 20.94 -1.97 34.14
N PRO A 561 19.71 -1.59 34.55
CA PRO A 561 19.47 -0.34 35.24
C PRO A 561 20.32 -0.24 36.52
N MET A 562 21.11 0.83 36.62
CA MET A 562 22.01 1.13 37.73
C MET A 562 21.64 2.48 38.37
N GLU A 563 21.66 2.53 39.70
CA GLU A 563 21.33 3.72 40.50
C GLU A 563 22.58 4.44 41.03
N ALA A 564 22.52 5.77 41.12
CA ALA A 564 23.48 6.64 41.81
C ALA A 564 24.95 6.30 41.48
N ALA A 565 25.73 5.84 42.46
CA ALA A 565 27.16 5.58 42.32
C ALA A 565 27.51 4.24 41.62
N MET A 566 26.52 3.36 41.38
CA MET A 566 26.76 2.02 40.82
C MET A 566 27.55 2.03 39.49
N PRO A 567 27.27 2.90 38.49
CA PRO A 567 28.01 2.96 37.24
C PRO A 567 29.52 3.25 37.40
N SER A 568 29.87 4.12 38.37
CA SER A 568 31.26 4.46 38.68
C SER A 568 31.98 3.32 39.41
N ILE A 569 31.28 2.59 40.27
CA ILE A 569 31.83 1.41 40.96
C ILE A 569 32.10 0.26 39.96
N VAL A 570 31.20 0.05 38.98
CA VAL A 570 31.40 -0.93 37.91
C VAL A 570 32.59 -0.57 37.02
N GLU A 571 32.71 0.71 36.62
CA GLU A 571 33.86 1.22 35.87
C GLU A 571 35.19 1.01 36.61
N GLU A 572 35.24 1.34 37.90
CA GLU A 572 36.42 1.11 38.76
C GLU A 572 36.77 -0.38 38.86
N ALA A 573 35.77 -1.28 38.89
CA ALA A 573 35.97 -2.73 38.92
C ALA A 573 36.49 -3.28 37.60
N ILE A 574 36.00 -2.78 36.46
CA ILE A 574 36.52 -3.12 35.13
C ILE A 574 38.00 -2.71 35.05
N ILE A 575 38.32 -1.46 35.38
CA ILE A 575 39.70 -0.94 35.38
C ILE A 575 40.62 -1.77 36.28
N LYS A 576 40.22 -2.07 37.51
CA LYS A 576 41.01 -2.90 38.44
C LYS A 576 41.18 -4.34 37.96
N ALA A 577 40.23 -4.90 37.20
CA ALA A 577 40.37 -6.23 36.61
C ALA A 577 41.46 -6.25 35.52
N TYR A 578 41.50 -5.24 34.64
CA TYR A 578 42.57 -5.05 33.67
C TYR A 578 43.94 -4.84 34.34
N GLN A 579 44.02 -3.96 35.35
CA GLN A 579 45.26 -3.73 36.10
C GLN A 579 45.79 -5.00 36.80
N THR A 580 44.89 -5.82 37.35
CA THR A 580 45.26 -7.12 37.97
C THR A 580 45.85 -8.09 36.94
N ARG A 581 45.46 -7.96 35.67
CA ARG A 581 46.00 -8.72 34.53
C ARG A 581 47.18 -8.03 33.83
N GLY A 582 47.74 -6.98 34.43
CA GLY A 582 48.98 -6.32 33.98
C GLY A 582 48.81 -5.12 33.06
N TRP A 583 47.57 -4.73 32.69
CA TRP A 583 47.35 -3.63 31.75
C TRP A 583 47.50 -2.24 32.38
N ASP A 584 48.19 -1.35 31.68
CA ASP A 584 47.98 0.09 31.85
C ASP A 584 46.95 0.62 30.85
N ILE A 585 45.95 1.32 31.38
CA ILE A 585 44.79 1.79 30.60
C ILE A 585 45.15 2.99 29.72
N TYR A 586 46.19 3.74 30.08
CA TYR A 586 46.60 4.96 29.37
C TYR A 586 47.57 4.67 28.22
N SER A 587 48.59 3.83 28.43
CA SER A 587 49.56 3.46 27.38
C SER A 587 49.04 2.40 26.41
N ASN A 588 48.02 1.63 26.79
CA ASN A 588 47.55 0.43 26.06
C ASN A 588 48.56 -0.74 26.10
N GLU A 589 49.54 -0.70 27.01
CA GLU A 589 50.56 -1.73 27.21
C GLU A 589 50.20 -2.71 28.35
N ASN A 590 50.86 -3.86 28.37
CA ASN A 590 50.75 -4.85 29.44
C ASN A 590 52.13 -5.16 30.04
N TYR A 591 52.23 -5.19 31.37
CA TYR A 591 53.48 -5.39 32.10
C TYR A 591 53.72 -6.84 32.57
N LEU A 592 52.83 -7.78 32.25
CA LEU A 592 52.93 -9.20 32.62
C LEU A 592 53.12 -10.14 31.43
N TYR A 593 52.81 -9.70 30.20
CA TYR A 593 52.87 -10.53 28.98
C TYR A 593 53.50 -9.76 27.81
N ASP A 594 54.52 -10.35 27.18
CA ASP A 594 55.21 -9.76 26.02
C ASP A 594 54.28 -9.62 24.79
N ASP A 595 53.42 -10.61 24.55
CA ASP A 595 52.33 -10.55 23.57
C ASP A 595 50.98 -10.90 24.23
N PRO A 596 50.21 -9.90 24.67
CA PRO A 596 48.88 -10.11 25.23
C PRO A 596 47.85 -10.67 24.24
N PHE A 597 48.10 -10.58 22.93
CA PHE A 597 47.19 -11.03 21.87
C PHE A 597 47.48 -12.46 21.38
N ALA A 598 48.56 -13.08 21.85
CA ALA A 598 48.91 -14.47 21.52
C ALA A 598 47.80 -15.47 21.88
N ASN A 599 47.65 -16.52 21.07
CA ASN A 599 46.76 -17.65 21.38
C ASN A 599 47.16 -18.28 22.73
N GLY A 600 46.18 -18.52 23.61
CA GLY A 600 46.44 -19.01 24.96
C GLY A 600 46.82 -17.93 25.99
N SER A 601 46.90 -16.65 25.60
CA SER A 601 47.17 -15.53 26.51
C SER A 601 46.10 -15.38 27.59
N THR A 602 46.52 -15.36 28.86
CA THR A 602 45.62 -15.08 30.00
C THR A 602 45.67 -13.61 30.45
N ALA A 603 46.14 -12.70 29.58
CA ALA A 603 46.19 -11.26 29.81
C ALA A 603 44.81 -10.58 29.84
N TRP A 604 43.77 -11.21 29.29
CA TRP A 604 42.44 -10.61 29.24
C TRP A 604 41.64 -10.94 30.51
N PRO A 605 41.00 -9.93 31.16
CA PRO A 605 40.08 -10.17 32.27
C PRO A 605 38.86 -11.00 31.85
N THR A 606 38.06 -11.36 32.84
CA THR A 606 36.76 -12.05 32.70
C THR A 606 35.71 -11.39 33.60
N PHE A 607 34.44 -11.77 33.47
CA PHE A 607 33.41 -11.34 34.42
C PHE A 607 33.73 -11.81 35.85
N SER A 608 34.29 -13.01 36.04
CA SER A 608 34.77 -13.48 37.34
C SER A 608 35.85 -12.57 37.94
N ASP A 609 36.79 -12.08 37.13
CA ASP A 609 37.82 -11.12 37.59
C ASP A 609 37.18 -9.79 37.99
N MET A 610 36.28 -9.25 37.16
CA MET A 610 35.57 -7.99 37.44
C MET A 610 34.73 -8.10 38.72
N ILE A 611 33.95 -9.17 38.90
CA ILE A 611 33.11 -9.38 40.10
C ILE A 611 33.97 -9.52 41.36
N LYS A 612 35.12 -10.20 41.27
CA LYS A 612 36.09 -10.29 42.38
C LYS A 612 36.62 -8.91 42.79
N GLN A 613 36.91 -8.03 41.83
CA GLN A 613 37.31 -6.64 42.14
C GLN A 613 36.14 -5.81 42.67
N LEU A 614 34.93 -6.01 42.15
CA LEU A 614 33.70 -5.36 42.59
C LEU A 614 33.47 -5.59 44.10
N ASP A 615 33.56 -6.85 44.53
CA ASP A 615 33.46 -7.26 45.94
C ASP A 615 34.51 -6.61 46.86
N VAL A 616 35.71 -6.36 46.35
CA VAL A 616 36.79 -5.67 47.10
C VAL A 616 36.49 -4.17 47.20
N ILE A 617 36.07 -3.54 46.11
CA ILE A 617 35.78 -2.10 46.06
C ILE A 617 34.64 -1.74 47.03
N ILE A 618 33.54 -2.50 47.02
CA ILE A 618 32.38 -2.27 47.89
C ILE A 618 32.82 -2.25 49.36
N LYS A 619 33.52 -3.30 49.80
CA LYS A 619 34.03 -3.44 51.18
C LYS A 619 35.04 -2.35 51.54
N SER A 620 35.83 -1.88 50.58
CA SER A 620 36.81 -0.81 50.82
C SER A 620 36.19 0.59 50.98
N LYS A 621 35.01 0.83 50.39
CA LYS A 621 34.34 2.15 50.44
C LYS A 621 33.51 2.38 51.70
N GLY A 622 33.24 1.34 52.50
CA GLY A 622 32.63 1.47 53.83
C GLY A 622 31.26 2.16 53.85
N MET A 623 30.45 1.98 52.81
CA MET A 623 29.22 2.76 52.55
C MET A 623 28.01 2.38 53.43
N GLY A 624 28.23 1.59 54.49
CA GLY A 624 27.19 1.15 55.41
C GLY A 624 26.50 -0.15 54.98
N LYS A 625 26.11 -0.96 55.96
CA LYS A 625 25.63 -2.34 55.76
C LYS A 625 24.41 -2.43 54.83
N GLU A 626 23.47 -1.50 54.93
CA GLU A 626 22.27 -1.45 54.10
C GLU A 626 22.60 -1.20 52.61
N PHE A 627 23.58 -0.33 52.32
CA PHE A 627 24.04 -0.12 50.94
C PHE A 627 24.76 -1.36 50.41
N GLU A 628 25.64 -1.97 51.21
CA GLU A 628 26.35 -3.20 50.83
C GLU A 628 25.39 -4.36 50.56
N GLU A 629 24.36 -4.54 51.40
CA GLU A 629 23.31 -5.56 51.23
C GLU A 629 22.44 -5.28 49.99
N LYS A 630 21.99 -4.03 49.78
CA LYS A 630 21.25 -3.65 48.55
C LYS A 630 22.09 -3.89 47.29
N TYR A 631 23.40 -3.59 47.34
CA TYR A 631 24.31 -3.77 46.21
C TYR A 631 24.58 -5.24 45.90
N GLN A 632 24.90 -6.04 46.93
CA GLN A 632 25.14 -7.48 46.77
C GLN A 632 23.87 -8.21 46.28
N GLY A 633 22.71 -7.88 46.84
CA GLY A 633 21.44 -8.50 46.49
C GLY A 633 20.90 -8.17 45.09
N SER A 634 21.33 -7.05 44.49
CA SER A 634 20.83 -6.61 43.17
C SER A 634 21.88 -6.69 42.06
N LEU A 635 22.97 -5.92 42.17
CA LEU A 635 23.93 -5.75 41.09
C LEU A 635 24.94 -6.91 41.02
N VAL A 636 25.49 -7.34 42.16
CA VAL A 636 26.40 -8.51 42.19
C VAL A 636 25.64 -9.77 41.78
N ALA A 637 24.41 -9.98 42.28
CA ALA A 637 23.56 -11.10 41.87
C ALA A 637 23.32 -11.12 40.34
N ARG A 638 22.98 -9.97 39.74
CA ARG A 638 22.71 -9.88 38.28
C ARG A 638 23.96 -10.09 37.43
N LEU A 639 25.09 -9.48 37.79
CA LEU A 639 26.37 -9.68 37.09
C LEU A 639 26.88 -11.12 37.27
N THR A 640 26.70 -11.71 38.45
CA THR A 640 27.02 -13.13 38.70
C THR A 640 26.16 -14.03 37.82
N SER A 641 24.90 -13.69 37.53
CA SER A 641 24.07 -14.50 36.60
C SER A 641 24.66 -14.64 35.19
N LEU A 642 25.53 -13.71 34.76
CA LEU A 642 26.26 -13.80 33.48
C LEU A 642 27.42 -14.80 33.52
N THR A 643 27.87 -15.23 34.71
CA THR A 643 28.92 -16.25 34.89
C THR A 643 28.37 -17.66 35.14
N LEU A 644 27.05 -17.83 35.24
CA LEU A 644 26.39 -19.11 35.53
C LEU A 644 25.78 -19.76 34.27
N GLY A 645 25.67 -21.09 34.30
CA GLY A 645 25.02 -21.87 33.25
C GLY A 645 25.55 -21.58 31.85
N ILE A 646 24.61 -21.49 30.90
CA ILE A 646 24.92 -21.26 29.49
C ILE A 646 25.54 -19.88 29.22
N LYS A 647 25.11 -18.85 29.97
CA LYS A 647 25.64 -17.48 29.85
C LYS A 647 27.10 -17.44 30.29
N GLY A 648 27.42 -18.14 31.38
CA GLY A 648 28.78 -18.33 31.86
C GLY A 648 29.71 -18.94 30.82
N ARG A 649 29.28 -20.03 30.16
CA ARG A 649 30.08 -20.65 29.08
C ARG A 649 30.35 -19.69 27.92
N MET A 650 29.37 -18.88 27.54
CA MET A 650 29.50 -17.95 26.41
C MET A 650 30.32 -16.70 26.73
N LEU A 651 30.12 -16.11 27.92
CA LEU A 651 30.61 -14.77 28.28
C LEU A 651 31.74 -14.74 29.32
N ASN A 652 31.82 -15.74 30.19
CA ASN A 652 32.87 -15.86 31.21
C ASN A 652 33.98 -16.80 30.71
N THR A 653 34.37 -16.61 29.46
CA THR A 653 35.46 -17.30 28.76
C THR A 653 36.71 -16.44 28.75
N ARG A 654 37.90 -17.05 28.66
CA ARG A 654 39.17 -16.33 28.47
C ARG A 654 39.30 -15.78 27.06
N TYR A 655 38.84 -16.56 26.07
CA TYR A 655 39.02 -16.30 24.65
C TYR A 655 37.68 -16.05 23.95
N SER A 656 37.66 -15.09 23.04
CA SER A 656 36.57 -14.83 22.10
C SER A 656 36.79 -15.60 20.80
N MET A 657 35.70 -15.84 20.07
CA MET A 657 35.80 -16.11 18.64
C MET A 657 36.35 -14.92 17.85
N ASP A 658 36.91 -15.22 16.67
CA ASP A 658 37.39 -14.22 15.73
C ASP A 658 36.22 -13.50 15.04
N PHE A 659 35.86 -12.34 15.60
CA PHE A 659 34.81 -11.47 15.06
C PHE A 659 35.22 -10.71 13.80
N ASP A 660 36.51 -10.50 13.53
CA ASP A 660 36.96 -9.83 12.30
C ASP A 660 36.73 -10.76 11.09
N ARG A 661 36.95 -12.06 11.26
CA ARG A 661 36.61 -13.09 10.25
C ARG A 661 35.12 -13.20 9.96
N LEU A 662 34.23 -12.85 10.91
CA LEU A 662 32.78 -12.84 10.66
C LEU A 662 32.37 -11.75 9.65
N LEU A 663 33.14 -10.66 9.56
CA LEU A 663 32.88 -9.58 8.59
C LEU A 663 33.03 -10.03 7.13
N ASP A 664 33.82 -11.09 6.87
CA ASP A 664 34.01 -11.65 5.52
C ASP A 664 32.94 -12.72 5.17
N LYS A 665 31.93 -12.89 6.02
CA LYS A 665 30.93 -13.95 5.94
C LYS A 665 29.52 -13.41 5.81
N LYS A 666 28.57 -14.33 5.64
CA LYS A 666 27.14 -14.09 5.75
C LYS A 666 26.67 -14.83 6.98
N VAL A 667 26.27 -14.09 8.00
CA VAL A 667 26.09 -14.59 9.37
C VAL A 667 24.67 -14.31 9.82
N VAL A 668 24.06 -15.27 10.53
CA VAL A 668 22.79 -15.09 11.24
C VAL A 668 23.01 -15.47 12.68
N ILE A 669 22.80 -14.52 13.59
CA ILE A 669 22.88 -14.73 15.03
C ILE A 669 21.45 -14.75 15.60
N GLU A 670 21.05 -15.91 16.09
CA GLU A 670 19.72 -16.20 16.62
C GLU A 670 19.75 -16.12 18.16
N LEU A 671 18.90 -15.29 18.77
CA LEU A 671 18.78 -15.15 20.24
C LEU A 671 17.50 -15.77 20.82
N GLU A 672 16.77 -16.59 20.06
CA GLU A 672 15.48 -17.19 20.47
C GLU A 672 15.58 -17.98 21.79
N GLU A 673 16.71 -18.63 22.03
CA GLU A 673 16.96 -19.49 23.20
C GLU A 673 17.20 -18.70 24.49
N LEU A 674 17.66 -17.46 24.39
CA LEU A 674 17.65 -16.52 25.52
C LEU A 674 16.20 -16.15 25.82
N LYS A 675 15.71 -16.40 27.03
CA LYS A 675 14.31 -16.10 27.39
C LYS A 675 14.11 -14.74 28.07
N ASP A 676 15.18 -14.14 28.61
CA ASP A 676 15.15 -12.82 29.23
C ASP A 676 15.44 -11.70 28.22
N GLU A 677 14.66 -10.62 28.26
CA GLU A 677 14.78 -9.51 27.30
C GLU A 677 15.99 -8.61 27.56
N GLN A 678 16.44 -8.49 28.82
CA GLN A 678 17.66 -7.76 29.20
C GLN A 678 18.89 -8.53 28.71
N ASP A 679 18.89 -9.86 28.83
CA ASP A 679 19.94 -10.70 28.24
C ASP A 679 20.01 -10.50 26.72
N LYS A 680 18.88 -10.52 26.00
CA LYS A 680 18.86 -10.24 24.55
C LYS A 680 19.45 -8.87 24.22
N SER A 681 18.98 -7.83 24.89
CA SER A 681 19.48 -6.46 24.73
C SER A 681 21.00 -6.38 24.97
N PHE A 682 21.50 -7.09 25.99
CA PHE A 682 22.91 -7.14 26.33
C PHE A 682 23.75 -7.83 25.25
N PHE A 683 23.33 -8.99 24.75
CA PHE A 683 24.01 -9.67 23.64
C PHE A 683 23.98 -8.84 22.34
N MET A 684 22.84 -8.21 22.01
CA MET A 684 22.74 -7.29 20.86
C MET A 684 23.75 -6.14 20.99
N GLY A 685 23.81 -5.49 22.16
CA GLY A 685 24.76 -4.42 22.44
C GLY A 685 26.21 -4.88 22.32
N LEU A 686 26.57 -6.03 22.90
CA LEU A 686 27.92 -6.60 22.78
C LEU A 686 28.32 -6.88 21.33
N PHE A 687 27.43 -7.43 20.50
CA PHE A 687 27.72 -7.72 19.10
C PHE A 687 27.89 -6.44 18.29
N ILE A 688 27.00 -5.47 18.43
CA ILE A 688 27.09 -4.17 17.74
C ILE A 688 28.39 -3.44 18.12
N SER A 689 28.74 -3.41 19.40
CA SER A 689 30.01 -2.87 19.89
C SER A 689 31.22 -3.57 19.29
N ARG A 690 31.21 -4.90 19.27
CA ARG A 690 32.31 -5.73 18.75
C ARG A 690 32.50 -5.54 17.24
N LEU A 691 31.40 -5.50 16.48
CA LEU A 691 31.41 -5.26 15.04
C LEU A 691 31.90 -3.84 14.71
N ALA A 692 31.49 -2.83 15.49
CA ALA A 692 31.98 -1.47 15.32
C ALA A 692 33.50 -1.35 15.53
N GLU A 693 34.06 -2.04 16.52
CA GLU A 693 35.52 -2.13 16.71
C GLU A 693 36.22 -2.83 15.54
N CYS A 694 35.72 -3.99 15.12
CA CYS A 694 36.31 -4.74 14.01
C CYS A 694 36.25 -3.94 12.71
N MET A 695 35.11 -3.31 12.39
CA MET A 695 34.97 -2.43 11.22
C MET A 695 35.89 -1.21 11.27
N LYS A 696 36.08 -0.60 12.45
CA LYS A 696 37.02 0.51 12.65
C LYS A 696 38.47 0.08 12.43
N ALA A 697 38.86 -1.11 12.87
CA ALA A 697 40.17 -1.69 12.62
C ALA A 697 40.36 -2.11 11.14
N ARG A 698 39.34 -2.73 10.55
CA ARG A 698 39.33 -3.16 9.14
C ARG A 698 39.41 -1.97 8.19
N HIS A 699 38.67 -0.89 8.44
CA HIS A 699 38.72 0.34 7.64
C HIS A 699 40.11 1.00 7.63
N LYS A 700 40.91 0.91 8.71
CA LYS A 700 42.31 1.38 8.72
C LYS A 700 43.18 0.62 7.69
N LYS A 701 42.88 -0.67 7.46
CA LYS A 701 43.63 -1.58 6.57
C LYS A 701 43.06 -1.60 5.15
N GLN A 702 41.74 -1.46 5.01
CA GLN A 702 40.98 -1.57 3.78
C GLN A 702 39.77 -0.60 3.82
N SER A 703 40.00 0.68 3.51
CA SER A 703 38.97 1.72 3.61
C SER A 703 37.80 1.57 2.63
N GLY A 704 37.95 0.78 1.57
CA GLY A 704 36.89 0.44 0.61
C GLY A 704 36.05 -0.77 0.99
N PHE A 705 36.28 -1.38 2.16
CA PHE A 705 35.49 -2.52 2.64
C PHE A 705 34.05 -2.07 2.98
N GLN A 706 33.07 -2.90 2.67
CA GLN A 706 31.65 -2.67 2.97
C GLN A 706 31.02 -3.94 3.52
N HIS A 707 30.28 -3.79 4.61
CA HIS A 707 29.55 -4.86 5.30
C HIS A 707 28.17 -4.32 5.70
N VAL A 708 27.21 -5.21 5.94
CA VAL A 708 25.84 -4.84 6.32
C VAL A 708 25.39 -5.59 7.56
N THR A 709 25.14 -4.89 8.67
CA THR A 709 24.45 -5.46 9.83
C THR A 709 22.96 -5.15 9.78
N LEU A 710 22.14 -6.19 9.88
CA LEU A 710 20.68 -6.12 10.04
C LEU A 710 20.32 -6.40 11.51
N ILE A 711 19.53 -5.49 12.10
CA ILE A 711 19.06 -5.57 13.48
C ILE A 711 17.52 -5.62 13.46
N GLU A 712 16.95 -6.78 13.77
CA GLU A 712 15.50 -6.93 14.01
C GLU A 712 15.16 -6.55 15.46
N GLU A 713 13.95 -6.01 15.67
CA GLU A 713 13.43 -5.51 16.96
C GLU A 713 14.41 -4.60 17.70
N ALA A 714 15.04 -3.68 16.98
CA ALA A 714 16.06 -2.79 17.51
C ALA A 714 15.59 -1.93 18.70
N HIS A 715 14.28 -1.75 18.91
CA HIS A 715 13.72 -1.12 20.12
C HIS A 715 14.13 -1.80 21.43
N ARG A 716 14.61 -3.06 21.40
CA ARG A 716 15.20 -3.75 22.56
C ARG A 716 16.48 -3.10 23.10
N LEU A 717 17.20 -2.36 22.25
CA LEU A 717 18.45 -1.65 22.60
C LEU A 717 18.29 -0.13 22.46
N LEU A 718 17.57 0.31 21.43
CA LEU A 718 17.43 1.71 21.03
C LEU A 718 16.07 2.29 21.45
N SER A 719 15.53 1.81 22.58
CA SER A 719 14.21 2.21 23.10
C SER A 719 14.11 3.72 23.30
N ARG A 720 12.98 4.32 22.92
CA ARG A 720 12.63 5.69 23.28
C ARG A 720 12.63 5.83 24.81
N THR A 721 13.33 6.84 25.32
CA THR A 721 13.41 7.10 26.76
C THR A 721 12.38 8.12 27.21
N GLU A 722 11.78 7.89 28.38
CA GLU A 722 10.67 8.71 28.90
C GLU A 722 11.09 9.70 30.02
N VAL A 723 10.15 10.56 30.42
CA VAL A 723 10.33 11.44 31.59
C VAL A 723 10.18 10.58 32.84
N GLY A 724 11.27 10.45 33.61
CA GLY A 724 11.37 9.52 34.75
C GLY A 724 12.25 8.29 34.49
N ASP A 725 12.59 7.98 33.23
CA ASP A 725 13.59 6.93 32.93
C ASP A 725 14.95 7.27 33.58
N PRO A 726 15.66 6.27 34.14
CA PRO A 726 16.99 6.45 34.71
C PRO A 726 17.97 7.12 33.74
N GLU A 727 18.78 8.04 34.27
CA GLU A 727 19.83 8.73 33.50
C GLU A 727 20.85 7.74 32.89
N SER A 728 21.13 6.65 33.60
CA SER A 728 21.91 5.50 33.14
C SER A 728 21.38 4.93 31.81
N LYS A 729 20.08 4.61 31.73
CA LYS A 729 19.44 4.10 30.50
C LYS A 729 19.56 5.11 29.34
N LYS A 730 19.37 6.40 29.62
CA LYS A 730 19.50 7.49 28.64
C LYS A 730 20.91 7.58 28.06
N LEU A 731 21.93 7.55 28.92
CA LEU A 731 23.33 7.55 28.51
C LEU A 731 23.67 6.35 27.60
N GLY A 732 23.15 5.16 27.94
CA GLY A 732 23.32 3.94 27.13
C GLY A 732 22.74 4.09 25.72
N VAL A 733 21.47 4.49 25.61
CA VAL A 733 20.78 4.71 24.31
C VAL A 733 21.48 5.78 23.48
N THR A 734 21.94 6.87 24.09
CA THR A 734 22.70 7.93 23.40
C THR A 734 24.00 7.38 22.83
N MET A 735 24.81 6.67 23.63
CA MET A 735 26.10 6.11 23.17
C MET A 735 25.90 5.16 21.99
N PHE A 736 24.89 4.28 22.03
CA PHE A 736 24.59 3.43 20.88
C PHE A 736 24.14 4.25 19.66
N THR A 737 23.34 5.30 19.83
CA THR A 737 22.91 6.18 18.71
C THR A 737 24.10 6.90 18.05
N ASP A 738 25.06 7.35 18.85
CA ASP A 738 26.32 7.93 18.37
C ASP A 738 27.18 6.88 17.64
N LEU A 739 27.28 5.66 18.17
CA LEU A 739 27.99 4.54 17.56
C LEU A 739 27.40 4.18 16.18
N LEU A 740 26.07 4.07 16.05
CA LEU A 740 25.41 3.80 14.76
C LEU A 740 25.76 4.91 13.74
N SER A 741 25.82 6.16 14.20
CA SER A 741 26.21 7.31 13.38
C SER A 741 27.71 7.31 13.03
N GLU A 742 28.57 6.76 13.91
CA GLU A 742 30.00 6.62 13.68
C GLU A 742 30.34 5.50 12.68
N VAL A 743 29.68 4.34 12.72
CA VAL A 743 30.08 3.20 11.87
C VAL A 743 29.89 3.44 10.37
N ARG A 744 29.03 4.40 9.99
CA ARG A 744 28.86 4.91 8.61
C ARG A 744 30.16 5.27 7.90
N LYS A 745 31.09 5.96 8.58
CA LYS A 745 32.39 6.37 7.99
C LYS A 745 33.40 5.22 7.89
N TYR A 746 33.06 4.03 8.41
CA TYR A 746 33.89 2.82 8.32
C TYR A 746 33.40 1.82 7.27
N GLY A 747 32.34 2.14 6.52
CA GLY A 747 31.78 1.26 5.49
C GLY A 747 30.68 0.31 5.98
N GLU A 748 30.25 0.45 7.25
CA GLU A 748 29.18 -0.36 7.83
C GLU A 748 27.80 0.19 7.44
N GLY A 749 27.07 -0.58 6.64
CA GLY A 749 25.64 -0.37 6.40
C GLY A 749 24.82 -0.96 7.54
N LEU A 750 23.80 -0.23 7.99
CA LEU A 750 22.90 -0.69 9.04
C LEU A 750 21.49 -0.78 8.47
N ILE A 751 20.86 -1.94 8.59
CA ILE A 751 19.44 -2.12 8.32
C ILE A 751 18.75 -2.30 9.68
N ILE A 752 17.85 -1.39 10.02
CA ILE A 752 17.14 -1.39 11.31
C ILE A 752 15.69 -1.73 11.02
N ALA A 753 15.25 -2.91 11.46
CA ALA A 753 13.94 -3.46 11.19
C ALA A 753 13.09 -3.49 12.47
N ASP A 754 11.94 -2.80 12.46
CA ASP A 754 11.05 -2.77 13.62
C ASP A 754 9.56 -2.82 13.22
N GLN A 755 8.70 -3.11 14.19
CA GLN A 755 7.25 -3.13 14.02
C GLN A 755 6.63 -1.75 14.25
N SER A 756 7.22 -0.94 15.13
CA SER A 756 6.67 0.34 15.58
C SER A 756 7.76 1.41 15.68
N PRO A 757 7.82 2.37 14.73
CA PRO A 757 8.77 3.48 14.76
C PRO A 757 8.79 4.26 16.08
N THR A 758 7.64 4.48 16.73
CA THR A 758 7.54 5.30 17.95
C THR A 758 8.19 4.67 19.19
N LYS A 759 8.46 3.37 19.18
CA LYS A 759 9.24 2.68 20.22
C LYS A 759 10.73 2.99 20.18
N LEU A 760 11.25 3.49 19.05
CA LEU A 760 12.66 3.83 18.88
C LEU A 760 12.93 5.28 19.28
N VAL A 761 14.17 5.56 19.68
CA VAL A 761 14.65 6.95 19.78
C VAL A 761 14.61 7.60 18.39
N ALA A 762 14.05 8.82 18.31
CA ALA A 762 13.72 9.48 17.04
C ALA A 762 14.95 9.67 16.12
N ASP A 763 16.15 9.78 16.69
CA ASP A 763 17.37 10.04 15.95
C ASP A 763 17.82 8.84 15.11
N VAL A 764 17.43 7.61 15.46
CA VAL A 764 17.61 6.41 14.61
C VAL A 764 16.83 6.55 13.29
N ILE A 765 15.60 7.06 13.36
CA ILE A 765 14.75 7.29 12.18
C ILE A 765 15.28 8.48 11.37
N LYS A 766 15.81 9.52 12.01
CA LYS A 766 16.40 10.68 11.30
C LYS A 766 17.70 10.32 10.58
N ASN A 767 18.59 9.57 11.23
CA ASN A 767 19.94 9.29 10.73
C ASN A 767 20.00 8.22 9.62
N THR A 768 18.91 7.47 9.41
CA THR A 768 18.76 6.53 8.29
C THR A 768 18.36 7.25 6.99
N ASN A 769 19.20 7.14 5.97
CA ASN A 769 19.00 7.81 4.68
C ASN A 769 17.81 7.23 3.89
N THR A 770 17.66 5.91 3.93
CA THR A 770 16.57 5.20 3.24
C THR A 770 15.54 4.73 4.25
N LYS A 771 14.26 4.94 3.95
CA LYS A 771 13.11 4.55 4.77
C LYS A 771 12.18 3.70 3.92
N ILE A 772 11.88 2.49 4.38
CA ILE A 772 10.99 1.53 3.72
C ILE A 772 9.84 1.21 4.68
N VAL A 773 8.63 1.62 4.30
CA VAL A 773 7.45 1.51 5.14
C VAL A 773 6.46 0.55 4.51
N HIS A 774 6.31 -0.62 5.15
CA HIS A 774 5.19 -1.52 4.92
C HIS A 774 3.95 -1.04 5.70
N ARG A 775 2.86 -1.82 5.70
CA ARG A 775 1.63 -1.48 6.42
C ARG A 775 1.86 -1.11 7.89
N LEU A 776 1.31 0.04 8.30
CA LEU A 776 1.30 0.53 9.69
C LEU A 776 -0.13 0.87 10.13
N LEU A 777 -0.54 0.35 11.29
CA LEU A 777 -1.92 0.45 11.79
C LEU A 777 -2.10 1.51 12.89
N ASP A 778 -1.05 1.84 13.64
CA ASP A 778 -1.11 2.89 14.66
C ASP A 778 -0.95 4.29 14.05
N ALA A 779 -1.72 5.26 14.55
CA ALA A 779 -1.72 6.62 14.03
C ALA A 779 -0.44 7.39 14.39
N SER A 780 0.12 7.18 15.59
CA SER A 780 1.36 7.83 16.01
C SER A 780 2.56 7.29 15.23
N ASP A 781 2.60 5.99 14.92
CA ASP A 781 3.61 5.38 14.06
C ASP A 781 3.54 5.92 12.63
N ARG A 782 2.33 6.03 12.03
CA ARG A 782 2.14 6.61 10.70
C ARG A 782 2.59 8.08 10.64
N ASN A 783 2.28 8.87 11.66
CA ASN A 783 2.69 10.27 11.71
C ASN A 783 4.21 10.39 11.88
N ALA A 784 4.79 9.68 12.85
CA ALA A 784 6.23 9.76 13.13
C ALA A 784 7.10 9.37 11.92
N ILE A 785 6.73 8.32 11.17
CA ILE A 785 7.48 7.95 9.96
C ILE A 785 7.11 8.81 8.76
N GLY A 786 5.84 9.23 8.65
CA GLY A 786 5.36 10.06 7.55
C GLY A 786 6.01 11.45 7.54
N ASP A 787 6.12 12.09 8.71
CA ASP A 787 6.84 13.36 8.86
C ASP A 787 8.33 13.19 8.49
N ALA A 788 8.95 12.08 8.89
CA ALA A 788 10.34 11.73 8.57
C ALA A 788 10.58 11.32 7.10
N MET A 789 9.51 11.18 6.31
CA MET A 789 9.52 10.93 4.85
C MET A 789 8.90 12.08 4.05
N SER A 790 8.44 13.14 4.72
CA SER A 790 7.67 14.24 4.12
C SER A 790 6.42 13.79 3.35
N LEU A 791 5.65 12.85 3.92
CA LEU A 791 4.34 12.44 3.40
C LEU A 791 3.26 13.50 3.65
N GLU A 792 2.34 13.64 2.71
CA GLU A 792 1.07 14.35 2.88
C GLU A 792 0.11 13.57 3.80
N ASP A 793 -0.88 14.21 4.40
CA ASP A 793 -1.75 13.55 5.40
C ASP A 793 -2.61 12.42 4.81
N ASN A 794 -3.06 12.56 3.55
CA ASN A 794 -3.70 11.48 2.78
C ASN A 794 -2.75 10.28 2.56
N GLN A 795 -1.47 10.51 2.30
CA GLN A 795 -0.44 9.48 2.14
C GLN A 795 -0.12 8.81 3.49
N LYS A 796 -0.10 9.57 4.59
CA LYS A 796 0.00 9.01 5.95
C LYS A 796 -1.19 8.10 6.23
N GLU A 797 -2.42 8.53 6.00
CA GLU A 797 -3.61 7.68 6.14
C GLU A 797 -3.60 6.46 5.20
N PHE A 798 -2.97 6.56 4.04
CA PHE A 798 -2.85 5.45 3.10
C PHE A 798 -1.99 4.30 3.63
N LEU A 799 -1.02 4.54 4.52
CA LEU A 799 -0.09 3.49 5.02
C LEU A 799 -0.78 2.29 5.68
N GLN A 800 -2.00 2.44 6.21
CA GLN A 800 -2.77 1.31 6.78
C GLN A 800 -3.40 0.40 5.70
N HIS A 801 -3.51 0.87 4.45
CA HIS A 801 -4.14 0.17 3.33
C HIS A 801 -3.14 -0.63 2.46
N LEU A 802 -1.83 -0.48 2.70
CA LEU A 802 -0.78 -1.22 2.00
C LEU A 802 -0.98 -2.73 2.12
N GLN A 803 -0.90 -3.44 1.00
CA GLN A 803 -1.00 -4.91 0.97
C GLN A 803 0.36 -5.57 1.34
N PRO A 804 0.38 -6.87 1.69
CA PRO A 804 1.63 -7.57 1.97
C PRO A 804 2.65 -7.46 0.81
N GLY A 805 3.86 -7.00 1.12
CA GLY A 805 4.90 -6.72 0.12
C GLY A 805 4.78 -5.37 -0.60
N GLU A 806 3.68 -4.64 -0.45
CA GLU A 806 3.64 -3.22 -0.83
C GLU A 806 4.39 -2.37 0.19
N THR A 807 5.10 -1.36 -0.31
CA THR A 807 5.96 -0.46 0.47
C THR A 807 5.82 0.98 -0.03
N ILE A 808 5.94 1.95 0.87
CA ILE A 808 6.35 3.32 0.51
C ILE A 808 7.84 3.44 0.82
N ILE A 809 8.62 3.86 -0.18
CA ILE A 809 10.07 3.98 -0.09
C ILE A 809 10.47 5.45 -0.30
N TYR A 810 11.30 5.96 0.59
CA TYR A 810 11.98 7.25 0.43
C TYR A 810 13.48 7.04 0.63
N SER A 811 14.31 7.73 -0.14
CA SER A 811 15.76 7.79 0.06
C SER A 811 16.24 9.23 -0.12
N GLY A 812 17.26 9.62 0.63
CA GLY A 812 17.80 10.97 0.62
C GLY A 812 18.12 11.46 -0.80
N GLY A 813 17.57 12.62 -1.17
CA GLY A 813 17.70 13.20 -2.51
C GLY A 813 16.59 12.83 -3.50
N TRP A 814 15.60 12.02 -3.11
CA TRP A 814 14.39 11.80 -3.90
C TRP A 814 13.43 12.98 -3.77
N HIS A 815 12.73 13.33 -4.85
CA HIS A 815 11.78 14.45 -4.89
C HIS A 815 10.46 14.14 -4.15
N ALA A 816 10.07 12.87 -4.05
CA ALA A 816 8.88 12.40 -3.36
C ALA A 816 9.04 10.91 -2.98
N PRO A 817 8.37 10.42 -1.91
CA PRO A 817 8.29 8.99 -1.61
C PRO A 817 7.53 8.20 -2.68
N ILE A 818 7.92 6.95 -2.90
CA ILE A 818 7.49 6.12 -4.04
C ILE A 818 6.82 4.84 -3.54
N ARG A 819 5.62 4.54 -4.04
CA ARG A 819 4.94 3.26 -3.78
C ARG A 819 5.53 2.15 -4.65
N ASN A 820 5.89 1.03 -4.03
CA ASN A 820 6.61 -0.07 -4.67
C ASN A 820 6.12 -1.43 -4.20
N GLN A 821 5.92 -2.35 -5.14
CA GLN A 821 5.74 -3.78 -4.86
C GLN A 821 7.12 -4.42 -4.73
N VAL A 822 7.48 -4.92 -3.55
CA VAL A 822 8.70 -5.70 -3.36
C VAL A 822 8.55 -7.05 -4.09
N LYS A 823 9.57 -7.40 -4.87
CA LYS A 823 9.65 -8.65 -5.62
C LYS A 823 10.29 -9.71 -4.73
N SER A 824 9.46 -10.60 -4.18
CA SER A 824 9.97 -11.70 -3.35
C SER A 824 10.87 -12.64 -4.15
N LEU A 825 12.05 -12.96 -3.60
CA LEU A 825 12.94 -14.01 -4.09
C LEU A 825 12.81 -15.32 -3.28
N ILE A 826 12.25 -15.25 -2.06
CA ILE A 826 12.35 -16.28 -1.04
C ILE A 826 10.96 -16.73 -0.63
N ASN A 827 10.77 -18.05 -0.57
CA ASN A 827 9.60 -18.62 0.08
C ASN A 827 9.86 -18.79 1.59
N THR A 828 9.41 -17.83 2.39
CA THR A 828 9.49 -17.88 3.87
C THR A 828 8.51 -18.87 4.51
N ASN A 829 7.65 -19.52 3.72
CA ASN A 829 6.74 -20.57 4.18
C ASN A 829 7.26 -21.99 3.87
N GLY A 830 8.55 -22.10 3.51
CA GLY A 830 9.23 -23.39 3.36
C GLY A 830 9.45 -24.09 4.71
N ALA A 831 9.85 -25.36 4.66
CA ALA A 831 10.35 -26.03 5.85
C ALA A 831 11.74 -25.48 6.23
N ASP A 832 11.99 -25.28 7.52
CA ASP A 832 13.28 -24.83 8.02
C ASP A 832 14.41 -25.83 7.73
N ILE A 833 15.64 -25.31 7.70
CA ILE A 833 16.85 -26.13 7.71
C ILE A 833 16.83 -27.08 8.93
N PRO A 834 17.04 -28.40 8.76
CA PRO A 834 17.08 -29.33 9.88
C PRO A 834 18.18 -29.00 10.89
N GLU A 835 17.87 -29.06 12.18
CA GLU A 835 18.85 -28.83 13.26
C GLU A 835 20.12 -29.70 13.15
N THR A 836 20.02 -30.90 12.58
CA THR A 836 21.17 -31.78 12.34
C THR A 836 22.17 -31.16 11.34
N MET A 837 21.68 -30.41 10.35
CA MET A 837 22.51 -29.66 9.41
C MET A 837 23.10 -28.41 10.06
N ILE A 838 22.32 -27.67 10.87
CA ILE A 838 22.83 -26.56 11.68
C ILE A 838 23.97 -27.05 12.58
N ARG A 839 23.77 -28.16 13.30
CA ARG A 839 24.77 -28.77 14.20
C ARG A 839 26.04 -29.18 13.49
N SER A 840 25.94 -29.83 12.33
CA SER A 840 27.10 -30.19 11.51
C SER A 840 27.88 -28.94 11.05
N ARG A 841 27.18 -27.85 10.69
CA ARG A 841 27.83 -26.56 10.39
C ARG A 841 28.45 -25.90 11.63
N GLY A 842 27.77 -25.94 12.79
CA GLY A 842 28.30 -25.43 14.05
C GLY A 842 29.59 -26.14 14.49
N TYR A 843 29.70 -27.44 14.22
CA TYR A 843 30.93 -28.21 14.41
C TYR A 843 32.06 -27.76 13.46
N ALA A 844 31.75 -27.49 12.19
CA ALA A 844 32.71 -26.93 11.22
C ALA A 844 33.14 -25.49 11.58
N GLN A 845 32.21 -24.65 12.04
CA GLN A 845 32.51 -23.30 12.56
C GLN A 845 33.47 -23.36 13.75
N LEU A 846 33.21 -24.24 14.73
CA LEU A 846 34.11 -24.45 15.87
C LEU A 846 35.49 -24.93 15.40
N TRP A 847 35.54 -25.91 14.48
CA TRP A 847 36.78 -26.48 13.95
C TRP A 847 37.73 -25.43 13.34
N HIS A 848 37.17 -24.41 12.69
CA HIS A 848 37.92 -23.33 12.07
C HIS A 848 38.58 -22.33 13.03
N GLN A 849 38.17 -22.33 14.31
CA GLN A 849 38.64 -21.40 15.35
C GLN A 849 39.12 -22.14 16.62
N LYS A 850 39.15 -23.47 16.59
CA LYS A 850 39.38 -24.36 17.74
C LYS A 850 40.65 -24.01 18.53
N GLU A 851 41.72 -23.59 17.87
CA GLU A 851 43.00 -23.22 18.50
C GLU A 851 42.92 -21.92 19.31
N VAL A 852 41.92 -21.07 19.05
CA VAL A 852 41.66 -19.83 19.80
C VAL A 852 40.74 -20.10 20.99
N VAL A 853 39.62 -20.81 20.78
CA VAL A 853 38.60 -21.03 21.81
C VAL A 853 38.82 -22.26 22.69
N LEU A 854 39.63 -23.22 22.24
CA LEU A 854 39.99 -24.46 22.92
C LEU A 854 41.51 -24.78 22.76
N PRO A 855 42.42 -23.86 23.12
CA PRO A 855 43.85 -24.00 22.84
C PRO A 855 44.46 -25.27 23.45
N ASN A 856 43.99 -25.71 24.62
CA ASN A 856 44.57 -26.87 25.30
C ASN A 856 43.98 -28.18 24.77
N THR A 857 42.67 -28.25 24.54
CA THR A 857 41.97 -29.43 24.00
C THR A 857 42.52 -29.80 22.62
N THR A 858 42.85 -28.78 21.82
CA THR A 858 43.34 -28.95 20.45
C THR A 858 44.81 -29.39 20.35
N THR A 859 45.57 -29.41 21.45
CA THR A 859 46.91 -30.05 21.46
C THR A 859 46.84 -31.54 21.09
N GLN A 860 45.71 -32.20 21.36
CA GLN A 860 45.44 -33.60 21.05
C GLN A 860 44.85 -33.80 19.63
N CYS A 861 45.39 -33.10 18.64
CA CYS A 861 44.95 -33.12 17.24
C CYS A 861 44.87 -34.53 16.60
N SER A 862 45.64 -35.51 17.10
CA SER A 862 45.59 -36.90 16.62
C SER A 862 44.29 -37.63 16.99
N LEU A 863 43.72 -37.33 18.16
CA LEU A 863 42.45 -37.90 18.64
C LEU A 863 41.26 -37.15 18.04
N LEU A 864 41.36 -35.82 17.97
CA LEU A 864 40.30 -34.92 17.49
C LEU A 864 40.49 -34.64 15.99
N SER A 865 40.33 -35.67 15.15
CA SER A 865 40.71 -35.63 13.73
C SER A 865 39.67 -35.03 12.76
N SER A 866 38.43 -34.78 13.21
CA SER A 866 37.38 -34.15 12.38
C SER A 866 36.51 -33.15 13.18
N PRO A 867 35.81 -32.23 12.49
CA PRO A 867 34.82 -31.35 13.10
C PRO A 867 33.75 -32.10 13.91
N GLU A 868 33.25 -33.21 13.38
CA GLU A 868 32.21 -34.04 13.99
C GLU A 868 32.70 -34.68 15.30
N ILE A 869 33.95 -35.16 15.32
CA ILE A 869 34.58 -35.73 16.52
C ILE A 869 34.77 -34.62 17.56
N LEU A 870 35.33 -33.46 17.18
CA LEU A 870 35.52 -32.32 18.10
C LEU A 870 34.20 -31.82 18.70
N GLY A 871 33.17 -31.61 17.86
CA GLY A 871 31.88 -31.09 18.30
C GLY A 871 31.10 -32.08 19.18
N SER A 872 31.08 -33.36 18.79
CA SER A 872 30.47 -34.42 19.61
C SER A 872 31.26 -34.69 20.89
N TRP A 873 32.59 -34.54 20.87
CA TRP A 873 33.43 -34.58 22.06
C TRP A 873 33.10 -33.44 23.02
N LEU A 874 33.06 -32.20 22.54
CA LEU A 874 32.72 -31.02 23.34
C LEU A 874 31.39 -31.22 24.08
N GLN A 875 30.37 -31.77 23.42
CA GLN A 875 29.10 -32.08 24.08
C GLN A 875 29.20 -33.18 25.15
N LYS A 876 29.88 -34.31 24.84
CA LYS A 876 29.96 -35.48 25.75
C LYS A 876 30.92 -35.24 26.92
N GLY A 877 32.14 -34.77 26.65
CA GLY A 877 33.15 -34.44 27.65
C GLY A 877 32.65 -33.40 28.63
N MET A 878 31.94 -32.38 28.16
CA MET A 878 31.34 -31.37 29.05
C MET A 878 30.19 -31.93 29.91
N GLY A 879 29.45 -32.94 29.41
CA GLY A 879 28.49 -33.70 30.24
C GLY A 879 29.17 -34.48 31.37
N LEU A 880 30.32 -35.10 31.08
CA LEU A 880 31.16 -35.77 32.07
C LEU A 880 31.74 -34.78 33.10
N LEU A 881 32.25 -33.62 32.67
CA LEU A 881 32.73 -32.57 33.57
C LEU A 881 31.62 -32.05 34.51
N ASN A 882 30.43 -31.77 33.99
CA ASN A 882 29.28 -31.37 34.80
C ASN A 882 28.93 -32.43 35.87
N LEU A 883 28.91 -33.73 35.51
CA LEU A 883 28.68 -34.82 36.46
C LEU A 883 29.78 -34.90 37.53
N TYR A 884 31.04 -34.88 37.11
CA TYR A 884 32.22 -34.91 37.96
C TYR A 884 32.21 -33.78 39.02
N LEU A 885 31.95 -32.55 38.58
CA LEU A 885 31.87 -31.38 39.45
C LEU A 885 30.70 -31.46 40.43
N ARG A 886 29.52 -31.93 39.96
CA ARG A 886 28.32 -32.08 40.80
C ARG A 886 28.51 -33.14 41.87
N ILE A 887 29.12 -34.28 41.52
CA ILE A 887 29.51 -35.32 42.48
C ILE A 887 30.48 -34.73 43.51
N ASN A 888 31.57 -34.08 43.09
CA ASN A 888 32.55 -33.47 43.99
C ASN A 888 31.92 -32.55 45.06
N ASN A 889 30.90 -31.76 44.68
CA ASN A 889 30.22 -30.87 45.63
C ASN A 889 29.30 -31.61 46.62
N GLN A 890 28.70 -32.74 46.23
CA GLN A 890 27.78 -33.51 47.07
C GLN A 890 28.45 -34.57 47.96
N LEU A 891 29.72 -34.93 47.71
CA LEU A 891 30.52 -35.86 48.53
C LEU A 891 30.70 -35.49 50.02
N LYS A 892 30.23 -34.31 50.45
CA LYS A 892 30.31 -33.83 51.85
C LYS A 892 28.98 -33.88 52.58
N ASP A 893 27.93 -34.37 51.92
CA ASP A 893 26.57 -34.38 52.42
C ASP A 893 26.07 -35.83 52.48
N ASP A 894 26.07 -36.40 53.69
CA ASP A 894 25.69 -37.80 53.92
C ASP A 894 24.21 -38.05 53.56
N GLU A 895 23.35 -37.03 53.59
CA GLU A 895 21.93 -37.14 53.17
C GLU A 895 21.80 -37.32 51.65
N LEU A 896 22.82 -36.94 50.87
CA LEU A 896 22.86 -37.05 49.41
C LEU A 896 23.70 -38.25 48.91
N ALA A 897 24.13 -39.15 49.80
CA ALA A 897 25.00 -40.27 49.44
C ALA A 897 24.41 -41.19 48.36
N GLU A 898 23.11 -41.52 48.42
CA GLU A 898 22.42 -42.35 47.41
C GLU A 898 22.36 -41.66 46.04
N GLN A 899 22.02 -40.36 46.01
CA GLN A 899 22.00 -39.57 44.78
C GLN A 899 23.40 -39.46 44.16
N THR A 900 24.42 -39.30 45.00
CA THR A 900 25.83 -39.20 44.59
C THR A 900 26.33 -40.53 44.01
N ALA A 901 25.90 -41.68 44.55
CA ALA A 901 26.17 -43.00 43.97
C ALA A 901 25.50 -43.19 42.60
N LEU A 902 24.23 -42.79 42.46
CA LEU A 902 23.51 -42.84 41.17
C LEU A 902 24.17 -41.94 40.10
N MET A 903 24.69 -40.78 40.49
CA MET A 903 25.44 -39.91 39.56
C MET A 903 26.80 -40.52 39.18
N GLN A 904 27.51 -41.16 40.10
CA GLN A 904 28.78 -41.82 39.81
C GLN A 904 28.60 -42.99 38.84
N ALA A 905 27.57 -43.82 39.03
CA ALA A 905 27.23 -44.88 38.09
C ALA A 905 26.91 -44.35 36.68
N ARG A 906 26.22 -43.20 36.58
CA ARG A 906 25.98 -42.51 35.30
C ARG A 906 27.25 -41.94 34.68
N TYR A 907 28.16 -41.38 35.48
CA TYR A 907 29.45 -40.90 35.01
C TYR A 907 30.28 -42.06 34.43
N GLN A 908 30.41 -43.17 35.16
CA GLN A 908 31.09 -44.39 34.68
C GLN A 908 30.49 -44.89 33.37
N GLN A 909 29.15 -45.00 33.27
CA GLN A 909 28.48 -45.44 32.06
C GLN A 909 28.77 -44.51 30.86
N GLN A 910 28.69 -43.19 31.05
CA GLN A 910 28.96 -42.21 29.98
C GLN A 910 30.44 -42.19 29.58
N TYR A 911 31.35 -42.44 30.52
CA TYR A 911 32.79 -42.50 30.28
C TYR A 911 33.14 -43.71 29.38
N HIS A 912 32.62 -44.90 29.71
CA HIS A 912 32.80 -46.08 28.85
C HIS A 912 32.13 -45.92 27.48
N GLN A 913 30.95 -45.28 27.40
CA GLN A 913 30.33 -44.96 26.10
C GLN A 913 31.20 -44.03 25.24
N VAL A 914 31.95 -43.09 25.83
CA VAL A 914 32.92 -42.27 25.08
C VAL A 914 34.06 -43.15 24.53
N MET A 915 34.63 -44.02 25.38
CA MET A 915 35.69 -44.95 24.95
C MET A 915 35.24 -45.84 23.78
N GLU A 916 34.04 -46.41 23.85
CA GLU A 916 33.46 -47.25 22.79
C GLU A 916 33.20 -46.46 21.50
N ILE A 917 32.58 -45.28 21.59
CA ILE A 917 32.19 -44.48 20.41
C ILE A 917 33.41 -44.01 19.61
N TYR A 918 34.49 -43.61 20.28
CA TYR A 918 35.68 -43.06 19.62
C TYR A 918 36.86 -44.04 19.53
N SER A 919 36.73 -45.25 20.10
CA SER A 919 37.82 -46.23 20.26
C SER A 919 39.04 -45.68 21.02
N TRP A 920 38.81 -44.76 21.96
CA TRP A 920 39.85 -44.17 22.81
C TRP A 920 40.05 -44.99 24.10
N ASN A 921 41.28 -45.06 24.58
CA ASN A 921 41.60 -45.68 25.86
C ASN A 921 41.31 -44.75 27.05
N GLU A 922 41.30 -45.30 28.27
CA GLU A 922 40.96 -44.55 29.49
C GLU A 922 41.89 -43.34 29.74
N ASN A 923 43.18 -43.47 29.41
CA ASN A 923 44.13 -42.37 29.57
C ASN A 923 43.88 -41.25 28.53
N GLU A 924 43.58 -41.59 27.27
CA GLU A 924 43.22 -40.63 26.22
C GLU A 924 41.97 -39.81 26.58
N VAL A 925 40.92 -40.47 27.11
CA VAL A 925 39.69 -39.80 27.54
C VAL A 925 39.95 -38.86 28.72
N SER A 926 40.76 -39.29 29.71
CA SER A 926 41.09 -38.47 30.88
C SER A 926 41.95 -37.24 30.56
N ILE A 927 42.92 -37.36 29.64
CA ILE A 927 43.76 -36.24 29.17
C ILE A 927 42.89 -35.23 28.40
N LEU A 928 42.02 -35.70 27.50
CA LEU A 928 41.08 -34.84 26.79
C LEU A 928 40.09 -34.15 27.75
N LEU A 929 39.65 -34.82 28.83
CA LEU A 929 38.82 -34.23 29.88
C LEU A 929 39.57 -33.14 30.65
N ALA A 930 40.84 -33.37 30.99
CA ALA A 930 41.66 -32.40 31.70
C ALA A 930 41.91 -31.14 30.86
N ASN A 931 42.25 -31.31 29.58
CA ASN A 931 42.44 -30.17 28.67
C ASN A 931 41.13 -29.40 28.45
N LEU A 932 40.01 -30.11 28.25
CA LEU A 932 38.68 -29.49 28.10
C LEU A 932 38.24 -28.76 29.37
N PHE A 933 38.58 -29.30 30.55
CA PHE A 933 38.35 -28.64 31.81
C PHE A 933 39.11 -27.31 31.85
N VAL A 934 40.42 -27.29 31.61
CA VAL A 934 41.20 -26.04 31.67
C VAL A 934 40.70 -25.00 30.65
N ASP A 935 40.35 -25.39 29.43
CA ASP A 935 39.83 -24.45 28.41
C ASP A 935 38.52 -23.75 28.82
N ASN A 936 37.68 -24.39 29.64
CA ASN A 936 36.38 -23.86 30.06
C ASN A 936 36.38 -23.29 31.49
N VAL A 937 37.55 -23.14 32.11
CA VAL A 937 37.70 -22.85 33.54
C VAL A 937 38.55 -21.60 33.78
N VAL A 938 37.98 -20.65 34.52
CA VAL A 938 38.63 -19.38 34.87
C VAL A 938 39.32 -19.47 36.23
N PHE A 939 40.50 -20.12 36.27
CA PHE A 939 41.44 -20.06 37.40
C PHE A 939 42.80 -19.51 37.01
N ASP A 940 43.45 -18.83 37.96
CA ASP A 940 44.86 -18.47 37.87
C ASP A 940 45.72 -19.64 38.35
N LEU A 941 45.93 -20.60 37.45
CA LEU A 941 46.76 -21.79 37.63
C LEU A 941 47.60 -22.03 36.39
N ASP A 942 48.82 -22.50 36.60
CA ASP A 942 49.74 -22.81 35.51
C ASP A 942 49.29 -24.08 34.77
N PHE A 943 49.31 -24.05 33.43
CA PHE A 943 48.60 -25.04 32.61
C PHE A 943 49.19 -26.44 32.74
N SER A 944 50.52 -26.55 32.68
CA SER A 944 51.22 -27.85 32.71
C SER A 944 51.01 -28.60 34.02
N ASP A 945 50.85 -27.89 35.13
CA ASP A 945 50.53 -28.49 36.43
C ASP A 945 49.08 -28.99 36.47
N ALA A 946 48.14 -28.25 35.88
CA ALA A 946 46.71 -28.52 36.03
C ALA A 946 46.24 -29.80 35.32
N ALA A 947 46.71 -30.07 34.10
CA ALA A 947 46.20 -31.19 33.31
C ALA A 947 46.53 -32.55 33.96
N ASP A 948 47.80 -32.78 34.30
CA ASP A 948 48.28 -34.03 34.92
C ASP A 948 47.65 -34.30 36.29
N LEU A 949 47.29 -33.24 37.04
CA LEU A 949 46.61 -33.37 38.34
C LEU A 949 45.24 -34.04 38.20
N PHE A 950 44.43 -33.69 37.19
CA PHE A 950 43.04 -34.16 37.10
C PHE A 950 42.87 -35.54 36.43
N VAL A 951 43.85 -35.99 35.63
CA VAL A 951 43.81 -37.29 34.92
C VAL A 951 43.45 -38.43 35.88
N ASN A 952 44.19 -38.56 36.98
CA ASN A 952 43.99 -39.62 37.97
C ASN A 952 42.62 -39.52 38.68
N SER A 953 42.10 -38.31 38.90
CA SER A 953 40.82 -38.13 39.58
C SER A 953 39.61 -38.39 38.67
N PHE A 954 39.71 -38.11 37.37
CA PHE A 954 38.68 -38.50 36.40
C PHE A 954 38.56 -40.02 36.27
N ILE A 955 39.70 -40.72 36.26
CA ILE A 955 39.79 -42.19 36.27
C ILE A 955 39.27 -42.75 37.60
N ALA A 956 39.71 -42.22 38.74
CA ALA A 956 39.26 -42.71 40.04
C ALA A 956 37.74 -42.67 40.23
N LEU A 957 37.04 -41.71 39.59
CA LEU A 957 35.58 -41.62 39.61
C LEU A 957 34.87 -42.67 38.74
N THR A 958 35.52 -43.26 37.73
CA THR A 958 34.95 -44.43 37.01
C THR A 958 34.87 -45.64 37.95
N VAL A 959 35.80 -45.76 38.90
CA VAL A 959 35.88 -46.89 39.85
C VAL A 959 34.90 -46.77 41.01
N SER A 960 34.97 -45.70 41.81
CA SER A 960 34.03 -45.46 42.92
C SER A 960 34.14 -44.05 43.52
N ASN A 961 33.11 -43.61 44.25
CA ASN A 961 33.18 -42.38 45.07
C ASN A 961 34.33 -42.41 46.09
N ASN A 962 34.63 -43.56 46.69
CA ASN A 962 35.74 -43.70 47.66
C ASN A 962 37.11 -43.55 46.98
N SER A 963 37.28 -44.15 45.80
CA SER A 963 38.49 -44.00 44.98
C SER A 963 38.69 -42.54 44.59
N PHE A 964 37.62 -41.85 44.18
CA PHE A 964 37.64 -40.44 43.83
C PHE A 964 38.01 -39.54 45.02
N VAL A 965 37.34 -39.67 46.17
CA VAL A 965 37.69 -38.94 47.40
C VAL A 965 39.17 -39.14 47.75
N LYS A 966 39.65 -40.39 47.70
CA LYS A 966 41.05 -40.72 47.95
C LYS A 966 41.99 -39.91 47.03
N SER A 967 41.75 -39.96 45.71
CA SER A 967 42.56 -39.22 44.71
C SER A 967 42.63 -37.71 44.97
N ILE A 968 41.53 -37.07 45.40
CA ILE A 968 41.51 -35.64 45.74
C ILE A 968 42.22 -35.36 47.07
N THR A 969 42.10 -36.26 48.06
CA THR A 969 42.67 -36.02 49.40
C THR A 969 44.17 -36.24 49.50
N GLU A 970 44.72 -37.17 48.70
CA GLU A 970 46.16 -37.46 48.65
C GLU A 970 46.92 -36.35 47.91
N GLU A 971 46.31 -35.72 46.89
CA GLU A 971 46.95 -34.66 46.11
C GLU A 971 46.69 -33.26 46.68
N ARG A 972 47.74 -32.63 47.22
CA ARG A 972 47.66 -31.34 47.93
C ARG A 972 47.19 -30.20 47.03
N LYS A 973 47.60 -30.15 45.75
CA LYS A 973 47.18 -29.10 44.81
C LYS A 973 45.69 -29.21 44.50
N LEU A 974 45.18 -30.40 44.13
CA LEU A 974 43.76 -30.66 43.93
C LEU A 974 42.92 -30.29 45.16
N ARG A 975 43.38 -30.67 46.37
CA ARG A 975 42.67 -30.37 47.62
C ARG A 975 42.58 -28.87 47.95
N GLN A 976 43.50 -28.04 47.45
CA GLN A 976 43.43 -26.58 47.56
C GLN A 976 42.51 -25.99 46.48
N LEU A 977 42.61 -26.49 45.25
CA LEU A 977 41.72 -26.18 44.12
C LEU A 977 40.24 -26.34 44.48
N PHE A 978 39.83 -27.53 44.95
CA PHE A 978 38.45 -27.83 45.36
C PHE A 978 37.99 -27.14 46.65
N LYS A 979 38.82 -26.29 47.27
CA LYS A 979 38.43 -25.38 48.35
C LYS A 979 38.19 -23.95 47.87
N GLN A 980 38.53 -23.59 46.63
CA GLN A 980 38.24 -22.27 46.09
C GLN A 980 36.75 -22.14 45.76
N LYS A 981 36.10 -21.06 46.23
CA LYS A 981 34.68 -20.78 45.94
C LYS A 981 34.38 -20.66 44.45
N SER A 982 35.35 -20.25 43.63
CA SER A 982 35.23 -20.20 42.16
C SER A 982 35.00 -21.58 41.53
N LEU A 983 35.37 -22.69 42.18
CA LEU A 983 35.04 -24.03 41.68
C LEU A 983 33.57 -24.40 41.93
N SER A 984 32.88 -23.73 42.86
CA SER A 984 31.43 -23.88 43.04
C SER A 984 30.57 -23.06 42.07
N SER A 985 31.14 -22.12 41.29
CA SER A 985 30.39 -21.50 40.18
C SER A 985 30.29 -22.42 38.96
N LEU A 986 31.29 -23.28 38.75
CA LEU A 986 31.27 -24.34 37.74
C LEU A 986 30.21 -25.43 38.00
N THR A 987 29.69 -25.55 39.23
CA THR A 987 28.56 -26.46 39.55
C THR A 987 27.18 -25.84 39.36
N ALA A 988 27.10 -24.58 38.93
CA ALA A 988 25.86 -23.97 38.42
C ALA A 988 25.74 -24.11 36.88
N ILE A 989 26.56 -24.99 36.28
CA ILE A 989 26.67 -25.30 34.86
C ILE A 989 26.21 -26.74 34.62
#